data_AF-A0A2G7G5V6-F1
#
_entry.id   AF-A0A2G7G5V6-F1
#
_cell.length_a   1.000
_cell.length_b   1.000
_cell.length_c   1.000
_cell.angle_alpha   90.00
_cell.angle_beta   90.00
_cell.angle_gamma   90.00
#
_symmetry.space_group_name_H-M   'P 1'
#
loop_
_entity.id
_entity.type
_entity.pdbx_description
1 polymer ?
#
loop_
_entity_poly.entity_id
_entity_poly.type
_entity_poly.pdbx_seq_one_letter_code
_entity_poly.pdbx_strand_id
1 'polypeptide(L)'
;MDASLRAVKWSHCFNRELDWEAIVAEDKATEVPAVAVAEAVVDPPWSYPSVRVRLGEISEVVVVEEIEAVEEIEAVEQIEVVEQIEAVEQIEAVVETGDVEGIEDEDRLEGVIKAPGYTRGQVPPPSPQVTKTEDTLAAALVARETKPTEYPQRPGYGTRGQPVTLYANYLDLKSAGAQLFRYRVEISPDPATRKPPAGKKAQQIIKLLIEQHFSELGKNIVTDYKSTLITNLKILGNEEEIYQYDVRYRGEYDDEYSEDAKVYRVTCQFTGRLNPAELLAYLTSTNPDDQFGSKAEVLQAMNIILGNHPKIQDWIASVGANKHYAIRGDLCEKWDLGAGLEALRGFFISVRAATSRLLLNVQVKYIACYQEGPLAHVIKEYQPRHRDVNALRRFLVKLRVRVTHIQKKNKRGDVVPRIKPIAGLATTNDGASQANPPRVPRHGAGPKEVEFFLEAPGQQPSQSASSGAKGKKGKKPAKAGPAQAGGYISVADFFRQNYGTNTDPYMPVINVGTTENPSYLPVEVCEVVPGQPAKAKLSPNQTRNMLNFAVRTPPQNAASIVTTGTQLLGLSPQSPTLGNFGIQPDCSLITVQGRVLPAPNVYYKDASKQSQKSVTVKPQFGSWNMRSIRFSTSTNLPVWTWLVINADGSKPPFARQEDFDNVLGGFTAKLNEMGVAAQRALRGEIISVNKDNYEAEITAAVGRLMNKKPSLILSVLPFSDADYYNCIKRACDLTHGVRNINVLADKFRDANPQYFANVGLKVNLKLGGANQLLDAKELGLIGQNKTMLVGMDVTHPSPGSSANAPVSQAWSPPLTLL
;
A
#
# COMPACT_ATOMS: atom_id res chain seq x y z
N MET A 1 44.82 -7.41 -20.80
CA MET A 1 45.27 -6.02 -21.01
C MET A 1 44.16 -5.29 -21.72
N ASP A 2 43.80 -4.16 -21.13
CA ASP A 2 42.73 -3.19 -21.44
C ASP A 2 42.07 -3.21 -22.83
N ALA A 3 40.74 -3.30 -22.85
CA ALA A 3 39.90 -2.89 -23.97
C ALA A 3 38.63 -2.24 -23.41
N SER A 4 38.69 -0.93 -23.30
CA SER A 4 37.64 -0.02 -22.83
C SER A 4 36.51 0.09 -23.86
N LEU A 5 35.35 -0.48 -23.55
CA LEU A 5 34.10 -0.24 -24.28
C LEU A 5 33.38 0.95 -23.65
N ARG A 6 33.35 2.05 -24.43
CA ARG A 6 32.59 3.27 -24.15
C ARG A 6 31.09 2.94 -24.05
N ALA A 7 30.59 2.94 -22.82
CA ALA A 7 29.17 3.12 -22.56
C ALA A 7 28.79 4.57 -22.89
N VAL A 8 28.04 4.79 -23.98
CA VAL A 8 27.38 6.07 -24.23
C VAL A 8 26.24 6.20 -23.24
N LYS A 9 26.52 6.87 -22.12
CA LYS A 9 25.53 7.37 -21.16
C LYS A 9 24.64 8.40 -21.86
N TRP A 10 23.38 8.06 -22.08
CA TRP A 10 22.32 9.06 -22.17
C TRP A 10 21.90 9.43 -20.76
N SER A 11 22.67 10.33 -20.15
CA SER A 11 22.36 10.93 -18.85
C SER A 11 22.70 12.40 -18.89
N HIS A 12 21.93 13.20 -19.63
CA HIS A 12 21.85 14.66 -19.48
C HIS A 12 20.67 15.18 -20.32
N CYS A 13 19.48 15.22 -19.69
CA CYS A 13 18.37 16.12 -20.00
C CYS A 13 17.20 15.87 -19.03
N PHE A 14 17.46 15.89 -17.71
CA PHE A 14 16.39 15.99 -16.71
C PHE A 14 16.92 16.82 -15.54
N ASN A 15 17.05 18.12 -15.81
CA ASN A 15 17.18 19.14 -14.78
C ASN A 15 16.82 20.51 -15.40
N ARG A 16 15.56 20.65 -15.80
CA ARG A 16 14.88 21.94 -15.96
C ARG A 16 13.41 21.71 -15.62
N GLU A 17 12.90 22.52 -14.71
CA GLU A 17 11.48 22.72 -14.49
C GLU A 17 10.82 22.93 -15.86
N LEU A 18 9.88 22.04 -16.18
CA LEU A 18 9.03 22.17 -17.33
C LEU A 18 7.80 22.96 -16.87
N ASP A 19 7.81 24.24 -17.22
CA ASP A 19 6.71 25.17 -17.04
C ASP A 19 5.63 24.84 -18.08
N TRP A 20 4.46 24.37 -17.62
CA TRP A 20 3.35 23.88 -18.45
C TRP A 20 2.50 24.98 -19.11
N GLU A 21 2.84 26.26 -18.92
CA GLU A 21 2.06 27.37 -19.51
C GLU A 21 2.51 27.81 -20.92
N ALA A 22 3.53 27.19 -21.55
CA ALA A 22 4.10 27.71 -22.80
C ALA A 22 3.72 26.95 -24.10
N ILE A 23 2.70 26.07 -24.11
CA ILE A 23 2.23 25.37 -25.33
C ILE A 23 0.73 25.61 -25.55
N VAL A 24 0.27 26.85 -25.35
CA VAL A 24 -1.01 27.33 -25.90
C VAL A 24 -0.83 28.74 -26.46
N ALA A 25 0.09 28.91 -27.40
CA ALA A 25 0.11 30.08 -28.27
C ALA A 25 0.98 29.82 -29.49
N GLU A 26 0.32 29.70 -30.64
CA GLU A 26 0.70 30.22 -31.97
C GLU A 26 0.40 29.23 -33.09
N ASP A 27 -0.83 29.38 -33.55
CA ASP A 27 -1.29 29.07 -34.90
C ASP A 27 -0.48 29.91 -35.90
N LYS A 28 0.38 29.29 -36.71
CA LYS A 28 0.86 29.84 -38.00
C LYS A 28 1.56 28.78 -38.87
N ALA A 29 0.96 28.55 -40.02
CA ALA A 29 1.54 27.84 -41.15
C ALA A 29 2.87 28.49 -41.60
N THR A 30 3.92 27.70 -41.75
CA THR A 30 5.09 28.07 -42.58
C THR A 30 5.74 26.82 -43.19
N GLU A 31 5.77 26.79 -44.53
CA GLU A 31 6.56 25.87 -45.35
C GLU A 31 8.06 26.20 -45.27
N VAL A 32 8.93 25.19 -45.20
CA VAL A 32 10.36 25.26 -45.59
C VAL A 32 10.86 23.86 -46.02
N PRO A 33 11.98 23.71 -46.78
CA PRO A 33 11.99 23.08 -48.10
C PRO A 33 12.75 21.73 -48.13
N ALA A 34 12.68 21.06 -49.28
CA ALA A 34 13.38 19.83 -49.59
C ALA A 34 14.92 19.95 -49.65
N VAL A 35 15.59 18.77 -49.62
CA VAL A 35 17.02 18.39 -49.85
C VAL A 35 17.63 17.77 -48.57
N ALA A 36 18.29 16.60 -48.53
CA ALA A 36 18.98 15.79 -49.52
C ALA A 36 18.81 14.27 -49.29
N VAL A 37 18.99 13.52 -50.38
CA VAL A 37 19.14 12.07 -50.47
C VAL A 37 20.53 11.65 -49.95
N ALA A 38 20.60 10.57 -49.17
CA ALA A 38 21.85 9.84 -48.91
C ALA A 38 21.62 8.32 -48.89
N GLU A 39 22.59 7.62 -49.44
CA GLU A 39 22.59 6.26 -50.00
C GLU A 39 22.50 5.10 -48.99
N ALA A 40 22.21 3.93 -49.56
CA ALA A 40 22.05 2.64 -48.92
C ALA A 40 23.28 2.16 -48.14
N VAL A 41 23.06 1.69 -46.92
CA VAL A 41 24.02 0.87 -46.15
C VAL A 41 23.44 -0.54 -46.07
N VAL A 42 24.27 -1.53 -46.40
CA VAL A 42 23.93 -2.96 -46.34
C VAL A 42 23.93 -3.41 -44.87
N ASP A 43 22.78 -3.86 -44.37
CA ASP A 43 22.62 -4.40 -43.00
C ASP A 43 23.23 -5.82 -42.86
N PRO A 44 23.85 -6.16 -41.71
CA PRO A 44 24.24 -7.53 -41.36
C PRO A 44 23.02 -8.39 -40.92
N PRO A 45 23.11 -9.73 -40.94
CA PRO A 45 21.95 -10.65 -40.89
C PRO A 45 21.21 -10.76 -39.53
N TRP A 46 21.40 -9.81 -38.61
CA TRP A 46 20.77 -9.82 -37.28
C TRP A 46 20.18 -8.45 -36.87
N SER A 47 19.77 -7.60 -37.83
CA SER A 47 18.92 -6.45 -37.52
C SER A 47 17.46 -6.90 -37.38
N TYR A 48 16.83 -6.55 -36.25
CA TYR A 48 15.37 -6.52 -36.18
C TYR A 48 14.88 -5.58 -37.27
N PRO A 49 13.80 -5.89 -38.02
CA PRO A 49 13.23 -4.92 -38.93
C PRO A 49 12.82 -3.70 -38.10
N SER A 50 13.51 -2.59 -38.30
CA SER A 50 13.08 -1.32 -37.76
C SER A 50 11.78 -0.96 -38.50
N VAL A 51 10.65 -1.22 -37.84
CA VAL A 51 9.36 -0.73 -38.32
C VAL A 51 9.37 0.77 -38.07
N ARG A 52 9.86 1.55 -39.04
CA ARG A 52 9.52 2.97 -39.13
C ARG A 52 8.06 3.06 -39.54
N VAL A 53 7.16 3.15 -38.55
CA VAL A 53 5.77 3.53 -38.80
C VAL A 53 5.78 5.00 -39.22
N ARG A 54 5.44 5.29 -40.49
CA ARG A 54 4.98 6.63 -40.85
C ARG A 54 3.61 6.78 -40.23
N LEU A 55 3.51 7.61 -39.19
CA LEU A 55 2.23 8.06 -38.67
C LEU A 55 1.56 8.90 -39.76
N GLY A 56 0.57 8.33 -40.45
CA GLY A 56 -0.44 9.13 -41.14
C GLY A 56 -1.29 9.87 -40.11
N GLU A 57 -1.99 10.92 -40.56
CA GLU A 57 -2.84 11.78 -39.72
C GLU A 57 -3.68 10.96 -38.72
N ILE A 58 -3.31 11.06 -37.43
CA ILE A 58 -4.11 10.55 -36.32
C ILE A 58 -5.31 11.50 -36.23
N SER A 59 -6.49 11.03 -36.65
CA SER A 59 -7.70 11.86 -36.68
C SER A 59 -8.36 12.02 -35.30
N GLU A 60 -8.09 11.13 -34.35
CA GLU A 60 -8.69 11.18 -33.01
C GLU A 60 -7.89 10.34 -32.00
N VAL A 61 -7.59 10.91 -30.83
CA VAL A 61 -7.01 10.21 -29.68
C VAL A 61 -8.10 10.10 -28.62
N VAL A 62 -8.58 8.88 -28.36
CA VAL A 62 -9.52 8.61 -27.27
C VAL A 62 -8.73 8.06 -26.09
N VAL A 63 -8.48 8.90 -25.09
CA VAL A 63 -7.89 8.49 -23.83
C VAL A 63 -8.99 7.89 -22.96
N VAL A 64 -8.87 6.61 -22.64
CA VAL A 64 -9.72 5.95 -21.63
C VAL A 64 -8.89 5.86 -20.36
N GLU A 65 -8.97 6.89 -19.53
CA GLU A 65 -8.44 6.84 -18.17
C GLU A 65 -9.42 6.06 -17.29
N GLU A 66 -8.95 4.99 -16.67
CA GLU A 66 -9.60 4.44 -15.49
C GLU A 66 -9.30 5.38 -14.32
N ILE A 67 -10.18 6.37 -14.13
CA ILE A 67 -10.09 7.27 -12.99
C ILE A 67 -10.51 6.46 -11.74
N GLU A 68 -9.56 5.80 -11.09
CA GLU A 68 -9.67 5.66 -9.66
C GLU A 68 -9.66 7.08 -9.09
N ALA A 69 -10.76 7.50 -8.48
CA ALA A 69 -10.88 8.80 -7.85
C ALA A 69 -10.01 8.87 -6.57
N VAL A 70 -8.71 8.93 -6.78
CA VAL A 70 -7.71 9.39 -5.80
C VAL A 70 -7.37 10.82 -6.22
N GLU A 71 -8.19 11.77 -5.78
CA GLU A 71 -7.73 13.17 -5.77
C GLU A 71 -6.50 13.22 -4.87
N GLU A 72 -5.33 13.39 -5.50
CA GLU A 72 -4.07 13.69 -4.85
C GLU A 72 -4.23 15.00 -4.06
N ILE A 73 -4.05 14.91 -2.75
CA ILE A 73 -3.69 16.06 -1.93
C ILE A 73 -2.21 15.90 -1.64
N GLU A 74 -1.41 16.76 -2.24
CA GLU A 74 0.01 16.90 -1.96
C GLU A 74 0.26 17.03 -0.45
N ALA A 75 0.85 16.00 0.11
CA ALA A 75 1.57 16.06 1.38
C ALA A 75 2.59 14.92 1.39
N VAL A 76 3.82 15.26 1.01
CA VAL A 76 5.02 14.47 1.25
C VAL A 76 5.12 14.17 2.74
N GLU A 77 4.55 13.03 3.16
CA GLU A 77 4.94 12.20 4.31
C GLU A 77 3.97 11.01 4.39
N GLN A 78 4.51 9.80 4.25
CA GLN A 78 3.91 8.47 4.50
C GLN A 78 3.29 7.73 3.30
N ILE A 79 4.15 7.37 2.35
CA ILE A 79 4.03 6.12 1.59
C ILE A 79 4.41 5.00 2.56
N GLU A 80 3.45 4.39 3.25
CA GLU A 80 3.70 3.20 4.04
C GLU A 80 2.36 2.50 4.30
N VAL A 81 2.28 1.22 3.95
CA VAL A 81 1.22 0.23 4.26
C VAL A 81 0.10 0.06 3.21
N VAL A 82 0.03 0.83 2.11
CA VAL A 82 -0.98 0.59 1.04
C VAL A 82 -0.60 -0.59 0.12
N GLU A 83 0.69 -0.73 -0.24
CA GLU A 83 1.16 -1.78 -1.17
C GLU A 83 1.06 -3.23 -0.64
N GLN A 84 0.83 -3.44 0.66
CA GLN A 84 0.63 -4.81 1.18
C GLN A 84 -0.80 -5.32 0.97
N ILE A 85 -1.73 -4.44 0.58
CA ILE A 85 -3.12 -4.80 0.23
C ILE A 85 -3.27 -4.98 -1.29
N GLU A 86 -2.50 -4.30 -2.13
CA GLU A 86 -2.48 -4.57 -3.59
C GLU A 86 -1.95 -5.99 -3.90
N ALA A 87 -1.17 -6.59 -3.00
CA ALA A 87 -0.85 -8.01 -3.06
C ALA A 87 -2.08 -8.91 -2.87
N VAL A 88 -3.19 -8.43 -2.31
CA VAL A 88 -4.48 -9.14 -2.24
C VAL A 88 -5.19 -9.08 -3.59
N GLU A 89 -5.17 -7.93 -4.28
CA GLU A 89 -5.75 -7.79 -5.63
C GLU A 89 -4.92 -8.54 -6.70
N GLN A 90 -3.58 -8.54 -6.60
CA GLN A 90 -2.73 -9.38 -7.46
C GLN A 90 -2.81 -10.89 -7.14
N ILE A 91 -3.32 -11.28 -5.97
CA ILE A 91 -3.60 -12.68 -5.62
C ILE A 91 -5.02 -13.10 -6.01
N GLU A 92 -5.98 -12.18 -6.20
CA GLU A 92 -7.26 -12.51 -6.85
C GLU A 92 -7.01 -13.09 -8.26
N ALA A 93 -5.99 -12.62 -8.98
CA ALA A 93 -5.52 -13.23 -10.24
C ALA A 93 -4.87 -14.63 -10.08
N VAL A 94 -4.48 -15.02 -8.85
CA VAL A 94 -3.98 -16.37 -8.53
C VAL A 94 -5.14 -17.28 -8.10
N VAL A 95 -6.21 -16.76 -7.51
CA VAL A 95 -7.45 -17.52 -7.24
C VAL A 95 -8.21 -17.84 -8.52
N GLU A 96 -8.00 -17.08 -9.61
CA GLU A 96 -8.43 -17.47 -10.97
C GLU A 96 -7.71 -18.72 -11.50
N THR A 97 -6.63 -19.18 -10.86
CA THR A 97 -5.98 -20.45 -11.21
C THR A 97 -6.66 -21.67 -10.57
N GLY A 98 -7.99 -21.69 -10.53
CA GLY A 98 -8.78 -22.93 -10.63
C GLY A 98 -8.48 -24.03 -9.62
N ASP A 99 -8.19 -23.69 -8.37
CA ASP A 99 -8.17 -24.64 -7.24
C ASP A 99 -9.33 -24.32 -6.28
N VAL A 100 -10.55 -24.62 -6.73
CA VAL A 100 -11.69 -24.94 -5.83
C VAL A 100 -12.26 -26.27 -6.29
N GLU A 101 -11.49 -27.34 -6.12
CA GLU A 101 -12.09 -28.67 -6.07
C GLU A 101 -12.64 -28.89 -4.66
N GLY A 102 -13.97 -29.02 -4.57
CA GLY A 102 -14.65 -29.62 -3.43
C GLY A 102 -15.07 -28.68 -2.30
N ILE A 103 -16.01 -27.77 -2.58
CA ILE A 103 -17.06 -27.43 -1.61
C ILE A 103 -18.41 -27.54 -2.34
N GLU A 104 -18.75 -28.76 -2.75
CA GLU A 104 -20.16 -29.15 -2.86
C GLU A 104 -20.63 -29.47 -1.44
N ASP A 105 -20.87 -28.44 -0.65
CA ASP A 105 -21.65 -28.52 0.59
C ASP A 105 -22.65 -27.35 0.53
N GLU A 106 -23.72 -27.52 -0.25
CA GLU A 106 -24.92 -26.67 -0.14
C GLU A 106 -25.44 -26.64 1.31
N ASP A 107 -25.14 -27.67 2.11
CA ASP A 107 -25.56 -27.79 3.52
C ASP A 107 -24.73 -26.91 4.50
N ARG A 108 -23.58 -26.36 4.09
CA ARG A 108 -22.85 -25.36 4.90
C ARG A 108 -23.35 -23.92 4.70
N LEU A 109 -24.20 -23.69 3.69
CA LEU A 109 -24.90 -22.43 3.47
C LEU A 109 -26.15 -22.27 4.36
N GLU A 110 -26.65 -23.36 4.96
CA GLU A 110 -27.84 -23.30 5.84
C GLU A 110 -27.52 -22.91 7.29
N GLY A 111 -26.24 -22.87 7.67
CA GLY A 111 -25.77 -22.38 8.97
C GLY A 111 -25.35 -20.90 8.99
N VAL A 112 -25.63 -20.15 7.92
CA VAL A 112 -25.15 -18.78 7.73
C VAL A 112 -25.95 -17.81 8.61
N ILE A 113 -25.23 -17.24 9.57
CA ILE A 113 -25.69 -16.23 10.52
C ILE A 113 -26.60 -15.21 9.82
N LYS A 114 -27.87 -15.22 10.21
CA LYS A 114 -28.88 -14.20 9.92
C LYS A 114 -28.38 -12.83 10.40
N ALA A 115 -27.67 -12.10 9.54
CA ALA A 115 -27.66 -10.66 9.61
C ALA A 115 -28.97 -10.18 8.96
N PRO A 116 -29.88 -9.51 9.69
CA PRO A 116 -31.15 -9.08 9.10
C PRO A 116 -30.88 -8.06 7.98
N GLY A 117 -31.21 -8.41 6.73
CA GLY A 117 -31.40 -7.43 5.64
C GLY A 117 -30.60 -7.60 4.34
N TYR A 118 -29.50 -8.36 4.29
CA TYR A 118 -28.64 -8.45 3.09
C TYR A 118 -28.56 -9.87 2.51
N THR A 119 -29.72 -10.52 2.34
CA THR A 119 -29.83 -11.86 1.72
C THR A 119 -30.06 -11.75 0.21
N ARG A 120 -29.71 -12.82 -0.52
CA ARG A 120 -29.93 -12.92 -1.97
C ARG A 120 -31.44 -12.82 -2.27
N GLY A 121 -31.85 -11.81 -3.05
CA GLY A 121 -33.23 -11.67 -3.55
C GLY A 121 -34.12 -10.62 -2.85
N GLN A 122 -33.65 -9.97 -1.78
CA GLN A 122 -34.38 -8.88 -1.10
C GLN A 122 -33.59 -7.57 -1.16
N VAL A 123 -33.42 -7.01 -2.35
CA VAL A 123 -32.75 -5.71 -2.55
C VAL A 123 -33.81 -4.62 -2.75
N PRO A 124 -33.89 -3.60 -1.88
CA PRO A 124 -34.79 -2.46 -2.05
C PRO A 124 -34.55 -1.75 -3.39
N PRO A 125 -35.60 -1.17 -4.00
CA PRO A 125 -35.40 -0.35 -5.18
C PRO A 125 -34.51 0.87 -4.86
N PRO A 126 -33.76 1.40 -5.85
CA PRO A 126 -33.06 2.67 -5.72
C PRO A 126 -34.01 3.81 -5.33
N SER A 127 -33.45 4.89 -4.75
CA SER A 127 -34.23 6.07 -4.35
C SER A 127 -34.94 6.70 -5.56
N PRO A 128 -36.29 6.80 -5.56
CA PRO A 128 -37.03 7.36 -6.68
C PRO A 128 -36.67 8.82 -6.99
N GLN A 129 -36.33 9.60 -5.95
CA GLN A 129 -35.91 10.99 -6.12
C GLN A 129 -34.58 11.08 -6.87
N VAL A 130 -33.62 10.24 -6.48
CA VAL A 130 -32.31 10.21 -7.13
C VAL A 130 -32.43 9.74 -8.57
N THR A 131 -33.17 8.66 -8.81
CA THR A 131 -33.42 8.14 -10.16
C THR A 131 -34.04 9.21 -11.06
N LYS A 132 -35.03 9.96 -10.57
CA LYS A 132 -35.63 11.07 -11.32
C LYS A 132 -34.60 12.15 -11.69
N THR A 133 -33.73 12.53 -10.74
CA THR A 133 -32.68 13.53 -10.99
C THR A 133 -31.65 13.01 -11.99
N GLU A 134 -31.22 11.76 -11.86
CA GLU A 134 -30.29 11.10 -12.79
C GLU A 134 -30.87 11.00 -14.20
N ASP A 135 -32.14 10.59 -14.35
CA ASP A 135 -32.84 10.50 -15.64
C ASP A 135 -32.98 11.88 -16.31
N THR A 136 -33.32 12.91 -15.52
CA THR A 136 -33.44 14.29 -16.02
C THR A 136 -32.08 14.83 -16.46
N LEU A 137 -31.04 14.61 -15.67
CA LEU A 137 -29.67 15.00 -16.02
C LEU A 137 -29.17 14.23 -17.25
N ALA A 138 -29.49 12.94 -17.36
CA ALA A 138 -29.16 12.12 -18.54
C ALA A 138 -29.77 12.71 -19.81
N ALA A 139 -31.05 13.10 -19.78
CA ALA A 139 -31.71 13.75 -20.89
C ALA A 139 -31.07 15.10 -21.24
N ALA A 140 -30.72 15.91 -20.23
CA ALA A 140 -30.05 17.19 -20.44
C ALA A 140 -28.65 17.05 -21.05
N LEU A 141 -27.87 16.05 -20.62
CA LEU A 141 -26.53 15.77 -21.17
C LEU A 141 -26.57 15.38 -22.65
N VAL A 142 -27.54 14.55 -23.04
CA VAL A 142 -27.72 14.12 -24.44
C VAL A 142 -28.16 15.29 -25.33
N ALA A 143 -28.96 16.22 -24.80
CA ALA A 143 -29.44 17.38 -25.53
C ALA A 143 -28.40 18.51 -25.65
N ARG A 144 -27.30 18.45 -24.89
CA ARG A 144 -26.33 19.53 -24.79
C ARG A 144 -25.32 19.53 -25.93
N GLU A 145 -25.01 20.71 -26.45
CA GLU A 145 -23.87 20.92 -27.34
C GLU A 145 -22.53 20.74 -26.61
N THR A 146 -21.62 19.96 -27.18
CA THR A 146 -20.29 19.73 -26.60
C THR A 146 -19.43 20.99 -26.70
N LYS A 147 -18.96 21.48 -25.55
CA LYS A 147 -17.98 22.58 -25.48
C LYS A 147 -16.59 22.01 -25.20
N PRO A 148 -15.51 22.58 -25.77
CA PRO A 148 -14.15 22.20 -25.38
C PRO A 148 -13.92 22.57 -23.91
N THR A 149 -13.59 21.57 -23.10
CA THR A 149 -13.16 21.72 -21.72
C THR A 149 -11.82 21.02 -21.55
N GLU A 150 -11.10 21.35 -20.48
CA GLU A 150 -9.80 20.71 -20.15
C GLU A 150 -9.91 19.18 -20.05
N TYR A 151 -11.02 18.69 -19.49
CA TYR A 151 -11.36 17.27 -19.41
C TYR A 151 -12.66 16.96 -20.15
N PRO A 152 -12.80 15.77 -20.78
CA PRO A 152 -14.03 15.39 -21.45
C PRO A 152 -15.18 15.28 -20.46
N GLN A 153 -16.26 16.01 -20.72
CA GLN A 153 -17.46 15.93 -19.91
C GLN A 153 -18.23 14.64 -20.23
N ARG A 154 -19.00 14.14 -19.26
CA ARG A 154 -19.84 12.95 -19.43
C ARG A 154 -20.82 13.16 -20.61
N PRO A 155 -20.81 12.31 -21.66
CA PRO A 155 -21.68 12.47 -22.81
C PRO A 155 -23.11 11.96 -22.57
N GLY A 156 -23.31 11.17 -21.51
CA GLY A 156 -24.59 10.57 -21.14
C GLY A 156 -24.39 9.31 -20.29
N TYR A 157 -25.44 8.50 -20.21
CA TYR A 157 -25.43 7.22 -19.48
C TYR A 157 -25.61 6.05 -20.46
N GLY A 158 -24.89 4.96 -20.23
CA GLY A 158 -25.02 3.77 -21.06
C GLY A 158 -26.40 3.11 -20.89
N THR A 159 -26.90 2.47 -21.96
CA THR A 159 -28.23 1.84 -21.99
C THR A 159 -28.21 0.33 -22.24
N ARG A 160 -27.07 -0.23 -22.66
CA ARG A 160 -26.93 -1.67 -22.99
C ARG A 160 -26.86 -2.58 -21.75
N GLY A 161 -27.32 -3.82 -21.90
CA GLY A 161 -27.25 -4.83 -20.83
C GLY A 161 -28.56 -4.99 -20.05
N GLN A 162 -28.63 -6.03 -19.24
CA GLN A 162 -29.82 -6.33 -18.42
C GLN A 162 -29.77 -5.55 -17.11
N PRO A 163 -30.85 -4.86 -16.71
CA PRO A 163 -30.87 -4.12 -15.45
C PRO A 163 -30.75 -5.05 -14.24
N VAL A 164 -29.98 -4.64 -13.24
CA VAL A 164 -29.84 -5.33 -11.95
C VAL A 164 -29.73 -4.31 -10.82
N THR A 165 -30.40 -4.53 -9.70
CA THR A 165 -30.29 -3.67 -8.52
C THR A 165 -29.15 -4.17 -7.62
N LEU A 166 -28.27 -3.27 -7.20
CA LEU A 166 -27.08 -3.59 -6.41
C LEU A 166 -27.07 -2.77 -5.11
N TYR A 167 -26.51 -3.34 -4.05
CA TYR A 167 -26.07 -2.56 -2.91
C TYR A 167 -24.69 -1.96 -3.20
N ALA A 168 -24.49 -0.72 -2.75
CA ALA A 168 -23.17 -0.10 -2.72
C ALA A 168 -22.77 0.17 -1.27
N ASN A 169 -21.48 0.06 -0.95
CA ASN A 169 -20.93 0.28 0.39
C ASN A 169 -20.87 1.78 0.78
N TYR A 170 -21.87 2.53 0.33
CA TYR A 170 -22.07 3.94 0.58
C TYR A 170 -23.28 4.12 1.49
N LEU A 171 -23.14 5.02 2.45
CA LEU A 171 -24.19 5.46 3.36
C LEU A 171 -24.61 6.88 2.93
N ASP A 172 -25.90 7.18 2.93
CA ASP A 172 -26.37 8.52 2.54
C ASP A 172 -26.18 9.51 3.71
N LEU A 173 -26.02 10.80 3.41
CA LEU A 173 -26.06 11.87 4.42
C LEU A 173 -27.41 12.58 4.32
N LYS A 174 -28.32 12.28 5.26
CA LYS A 174 -29.64 12.93 5.35
C LYS A 174 -29.55 14.43 5.59
N SER A 175 -28.52 14.84 6.33
CA SER A 175 -28.16 16.22 6.53
C SER A 175 -26.67 16.39 6.36
N ALA A 176 -26.28 17.35 5.52
CA ALA A 176 -24.89 17.72 5.26
C ALA A 176 -24.32 18.70 6.30
N GLY A 177 -25.15 19.17 7.24
CA GLY A 177 -24.76 20.15 8.25
C GLY A 177 -24.97 21.60 7.80
N ALA A 178 -24.62 22.52 8.70
CA ALA A 178 -24.72 23.97 8.48
C ALA A 178 -23.47 24.55 7.80
N GLN A 179 -23.45 25.87 7.61
CA GLN A 179 -22.26 26.60 7.16
C GLN A 179 -21.07 26.32 8.09
N LEU A 180 -19.91 26.11 7.47
CA LEU A 180 -18.64 25.82 8.11
C LEU A 180 -17.66 26.99 7.90
N PHE A 181 -16.69 27.10 8.80
CA PHE A 181 -15.58 28.04 8.71
C PHE A 181 -14.27 27.26 8.72
N ARG A 182 -13.37 27.58 7.79
CA ARG A 182 -12.07 26.93 7.64
C ARG A 182 -10.97 27.86 8.11
N TYR A 183 -10.03 27.31 8.87
CA TYR A 183 -8.86 28.02 9.34
C TYR A 183 -7.58 27.22 9.06
N ARG A 184 -6.51 27.92 8.70
CA ARG A 184 -5.16 27.37 8.60
C ARG A 184 -4.44 27.56 9.92
N VAL A 185 -3.77 26.52 10.37
CA VAL A 185 -2.94 26.51 11.58
C VAL A 185 -1.50 26.18 11.22
N GLU A 186 -0.56 27.01 11.68
CA GLU A 186 0.87 26.76 11.46
C GLU A 186 1.64 26.89 12.78
N ILE A 187 2.51 25.91 13.04
CA ILE A 187 3.37 25.92 14.23
C ILE A 187 4.71 26.52 13.83
N SER A 188 5.14 27.57 14.53
CA SER A 188 6.42 28.22 14.27
C SER A 188 7.60 27.27 14.49
N PRO A 189 8.71 27.41 13.73
CA PRO A 189 9.92 26.63 13.93
C PRO A 189 10.46 26.71 15.36
N ASP A 190 10.90 25.58 15.88
CA ASP A 190 11.54 25.51 17.19
C ASP A 190 12.94 26.16 17.10
N PRO A 191 13.28 27.18 17.92
CA PRO A 191 14.58 27.86 17.85
C PRO A 191 15.79 26.92 17.95
N ALA A 192 15.64 25.79 18.66
CA ALA A 192 16.71 24.81 18.84
C ALA A 192 16.95 23.95 17.60
N THR A 193 15.89 23.53 16.90
CA THR A 193 15.99 22.62 15.74
C THR A 193 15.88 23.34 14.41
N ARG A 194 15.48 24.62 14.41
CA ARG A 194 15.13 25.44 13.24
C ARG A 194 14.07 24.79 12.34
N LYS A 195 13.30 23.85 12.86
CA LYS A 195 12.23 23.14 12.16
C LYS A 195 10.95 23.17 12.98
N PRO A 196 9.77 23.23 12.34
CA PRO A 196 8.51 23.10 13.06
C PRO A 196 8.39 21.69 13.68
N PRO A 197 7.73 21.55 14.84
CA PRO A 197 7.32 20.24 15.34
C PRO A 197 6.50 19.47 14.30
N ALA A 198 6.70 18.16 14.23
CA ALA A 198 6.00 17.28 13.28
C ALA A 198 5.41 16.04 13.98
N GLY A 199 4.58 15.28 13.25
CA GLY A 199 3.96 14.05 13.73
C GLY A 199 3.17 14.22 15.02
N LYS A 200 3.26 13.25 15.94
CA LYS A 200 2.50 13.23 17.22
C LYS A 200 2.71 14.47 18.09
N LYS A 201 3.90 15.09 18.01
CA LYS A 201 4.18 16.32 18.77
C LYS A 201 3.39 17.51 18.24
N ALA A 202 3.28 17.66 16.91
CA ALA A 202 2.44 18.68 16.28
C ALA A 202 0.95 18.45 16.61
N GLN A 203 0.49 17.20 16.53
CA GLN A 203 -0.88 16.82 16.90
C GLN A 203 -1.22 17.25 18.34
N GLN A 204 -0.32 16.99 19.28
CA GLN A 204 -0.50 17.40 20.68
C GLN A 204 -0.49 18.93 20.85
N ILE A 205 0.34 19.66 20.12
CA ILE A 205 0.35 21.13 20.17
C ILE A 205 -0.99 21.69 19.67
N ILE A 206 -1.54 21.16 18.58
CA ILE A 206 -2.85 21.60 18.04
C ILE A 206 -3.99 21.25 19.00
N LYS A 207 -3.93 20.07 19.64
CA LYS A 207 -4.88 19.71 20.70
C LYS A 207 -4.83 20.72 21.86
N LEU A 208 -3.63 21.07 22.30
CA LEU A 208 -3.41 22.04 23.37
C LEU A 208 -3.81 23.47 22.98
N LEU A 209 -3.67 23.86 21.71
CA LEU A 209 -4.20 25.12 21.20
C LEU A 209 -5.71 25.19 21.45
N ILE A 210 -6.45 24.15 21.07
CA ILE A 210 -7.90 24.07 21.26
C ILE A 210 -8.24 24.09 22.76
N GLU A 211 -7.54 23.30 23.57
CA GLU A 211 -7.78 23.24 25.02
C GLU A 211 -7.47 24.55 25.76
N GLN A 212 -6.45 25.29 25.36
CA GLN A 212 -6.00 26.50 26.08
C GLN A 212 -6.70 27.77 25.62
N HIS A 213 -6.94 27.89 24.31
CA HIS A 213 -7.39 29.15 23.70
C HIS A 213 -8.81 29.08 23.16
N PHE A 214 -9.39 27.87 23.01
CA PHE A 214 -10.73 27.67 22.48
C PHE A 214 -11.56 26.69 23.33
N SER A 215 -11.30 26.60 24.63
CA SER A 215 -11.91 25.61 25.53
C SER A 215 -13.45 25.62 25.49
N GLU A 216 -14.07 26.80 25.52
CA GLU A 216 -15.53 26.97 25.48
C GLU A 216 -16.14 26.57 24.13
N LEU A 217 -15.37 26.69 23.05
CA LEU A 217 -15.75 26.39 21.68
C LEU A 217 -15.23 25.02 21.20
N GLY A 218 -14.54 24.25 22.04
CA GLY A 218 -13.85 23.03 21.62
C GLY A 218 -14.78 22.00 20.97
N LYS A 219 -16.04 21.93 21.41
CA LYS A 219 -17.07 21.04 20.83
C LYS A 219 -17.52 21.43 19.41
N ASN A 220 -17.16 22.64 18.99
CA ASN A 220 -17.48 23.27 17.71
C ASN A 220 -16.26 23.27 16.76
N ILE A 221 -15.15 22.65 17.15
CA ILE A 221 -13.89 22.63 16.40
C ILE A 221 -13.46 21.18 16.13
N VAL A 222 -13.13 20.88 14.87
CA VAL A 222 -12.47 19.63 14.47
C VAL A 222 -11.21 19.95 13.67
N THR A 223 -10.29 18.98 13.58
CA THR A 223 -9.00 19.21 12.91
C THR A 223 -8.44 17.95 12.27
N ASP A 224 -7.63 18.14 11.23
CA ASP A 224 -6.75 17.11 10.70
C ASP A 224 -5.52 16.84 11.61
N TYR A 225 -5.38 17.60 12.70
CA TYR A 225 -4.23 17.64 13.60
C TYR A 225 -2.90 17.91 12.89
N LYS A 226 -2.95 18.64 11.77
CA LYS A 226 -1.78 19.01 10.97
C LYS A 226 -1.77 20.51 10.66
N SER A 227 -2.77 20.99 9.93
CA SER A 227 -2.78 22.36 9.40
C SER A 227 -4.16 22.99 9.28
N THR A 228 -5.24 22.24 9.53
CA THR A 228 -6.59 22.70 9.23
C THR A 228 -7.49 22.57 10.47
N LEU A 229 -8.20 23.65 10.79
CA LEU A 229 -9.36 23.62 11.69
C LEU A 229 -10.62 23.85 10.88
N ILE A 230 -11.65 23.06 11.16
CA ILE A 230 -13.02 23.26 10.65
C ILE A 230 -13.93 23.50 11.82
N THR A 231 -14.78 24.51 11.72
CA THR A 231 -15.73 24.87 12.78
C THR A 231 -17.12 25.12 12.21
N ASN A 232 -18.14 24.94 13.03
CA ASN A 232 -19.54 25.31 12.71
C ASN A 232 -19.94 26.67 13.29
N LEU A 233 -19.02 27.37 13.96
CA LEU A 233 -19.18 28.73 14.49
C LEU A 233 -17.91 29.53 14.22
N LYS A 234 -18.04 30.84 13.98
CA LYS A 234 -16.90 31.74 13.80
C LYS A 234 -16.11 31.84 15.12
N ILE A 235 -14.81 31.52 15.07
CA ILE A 235 -13.93 31.51 16.26
C ILE A 235 -12.93 32.68 16.33
N LEU A 236 -12.74 33.43 15.23
CA LEU A 236 -11.86 34.61 15.16
C LEU A 236 -12.72 35.86 14.94
N GLY A 237 -12.36 36.99 15.56
CA GLY A 237 -13.13 38.24 15.44
C GLY A 237 -13.05 38.84 14.04
N ASN A 238 -11.83 38.97 13.51
CA ASN A 238 -11.55 39.46 12.17
C ASN A 238 -11.10 38.32 11.23
N GLU A 239 -11.62 38.29 9.99
CA GLU A 239 -11.33 37.27 8.99
C GLU A 239 -10.03 37.55 8.19
N GLU A 240 -9.54 38.78 8.20
CA GLU A 240 -8.30 39.18 7.50
C GLU A 240 -7.05 39.08 8.38
N GLU A 241 -7.23 38.99 9.69
CA GLU A 241 -6.14 39.01 10.67
C GLU A 241 -5.58 37.61 10.91
N ILE A 242 -4.25 37.53 11.07
CA ILE A 242 -3.56 36.31 11.51
C ILE A 242 -3.42 36.38 13.03
N TYR A 243 -4.14 35.51 13.72
CA TYR A 243 -4.08 35.41 15.18
C TYR A 243 -2.91 34.55 15.58
N GLN A 244 -2.22 34.95 16.65
CA GLN A 244 -1.05 34.24 17.13
C GLN A 244 -1.22 33.86 18.60
N TYR A 245 -1.03 32.59 18.89
CA TYR A 245 -1.26 31.99 20.19
C TYR A 245 0.02 31.40 20.75
N ASP A 246 0.26 31.65 22.03
CA ASP A 246 1.31 31.01 22.79
C ASP A 246 0.73 29.75 23.47
N VAL A 247 1.13 28.58 22.97
CA VAL A 247 0.62 27.28 23.43
C VAL A 247 1.65 26.65 24.36
N ARG A 248 1.30 26.54 25.64
CA ARG A 248 2.14 25.84 26.64
C ARG A 248 2.09 24.34 26.38
N TYR A 249 3.24 23.67 26.29
CA TYR A 249 3.28 22.25 26.00
C TYR A 249 3.19 21.40 27.27
N ARG A 250 2.33 20.38 27.23
CA ARG A 250 2.32 19.24 28.15
C ARG A 250 2.20 17.94 27.36
N GLY A 251 2.75 16.86 27.90
CA GLY A 251 2.60 15.54 27.29
C GLY A 251 1.13 15.12 27.22
N GLU A 252 0.80 14.25 26.28
CA GLU A 252 -0.58 13.76 26.04
C GLU A 252 -1.24 13.18 27.30
N TYR A 253 -0.44 12.55 28.16
CA TYR A 253 -0.88 11.90 29.39
C TYR A 253 -0.52 12.68 30.66
N ASP A 254 0.09 13.86 30.53
CA ASP A 254 0.42 14.70 31.68
C ASP A 254 -0.79 15.56 32.07
N ASP A 255 -1.17 15.54 33.35
CA ASP A 255 -2.28 16.37 33.86
C ASP A 255 -1.87 17.85 34.02
N GLU A 256 -0.59 18.14 34.19
CA GLU A 256 -0.09 19.48 34.52
C GLU A 256 1.04 19.94 33.60
N TYR A 257 1.20 21.27 33.51
CA TYR A 257 2.35 21.88 32.86
C TYR A 257 3.57 21.82 33.78
N SER A 258 4.73 21.49 33.22
CA SER A 258 6.01 21.65 33.91
C SER A 258 6.25 23.12 34.27
N GLU A 259 7.00 23.41 35.34
CA GLU A 259 7.38 24.79 35.71
C GLU A 259 8.06 25.51 34.53
N ASP A 260 8.94 24.78 33.82
CA ASP A 260 9.61 25.24 32.59
C ASP A 260 8.92 24.73 31.30
N ALA A 261 7.59 24.65 31.28
CA ALA A 261 6.85 24.17 30.12
C ALA A 261 7.21 24.97 28.85
N LYS A 262 7.69 24.26 27.83
CA LYS A 262 8.03 24.86 26.54
C LYS A 262 6.79 25.47 25.89
N VAL A 263 6.92 26.71 25.42
CA VAL A 263 5.86 27.43 24.70
C VAL A 263 6.12 27.33 23.20
N TYR A 264 5.10 26.95 22.45
CA TYR A 264 5.12 26.97 20.99
C TYR A 264 4.22 28.09 20.50
N ARG A 265 4.72 28.85 19.52
CA ARG A 265 3.94 29.90 18.89
C ARG A 265 3.20 29.33 17.70
N VAL A 266 1.89 29.49 17.69
CA VAL A 266 0.99 28.91 16.69
C VAL A 266 0.16 30.01 16.07
N THR A 267 0.13 30.09 14.75
CA THR A 267 -0.74 31.03 14.02
C THR A 267 -2.04 30.34 13.63
N CYS A 268 -3.12 31.09 13.64
CA CYS A 268 -4.43 30.67 13.15
C CYS A 268 -4.98 31.76 12.23
N GLN A 269 -5.30 31.39 11.00
CA GLN A 269 -5.78 32.32 9.97
C GLN A 269 -7.07 31.79 9.36
N PHE A 270 -8.08 32.64 9.21
CA PHE A 270 -9.29 32.30 8.48
C PHE A 270 -8.99 32.15 6.98
N THR A 271 -9.52 31.09 6.35
CA THR A 271 -9.23 30.77 4.92
C THR A 271 -10.47 30.53 4.08
N GLY A 272 -11.67 30.70 4.63
CA GLY A 272 -12.91 30.63 3.85
C GLY A 272 -14.11 30.08 4.62
N ARG A 273 -15.28 30.35 4.06
CA ARG A 273 -16.56 29.74 4.44
C ARG A 273 -16.85 28.60 3.49
N LEU A 274 -17.38 27.50 4.02
CA LEU A 274 -17.75 26.32 3.24
C LEU A 274 -19.20 25.98 3.57
N ASN A 275 -20.01 25.69 2.54
CA ASN A 275 -21.42 25.36 2.74
C ASN A 275 -21.74 24.01 2.10
N PRO A 276 -21.82 22.93 2.89
CA PRO A 276 -22.20 21.61 2.38
C PRO A 276 -23.59 21.59 1.71
N ALA A 277 -24.51 22.48 2.10
CA ALA A 277 -25.82 22.59 1.48
C ALA A 277 -25.77 23.18 0.06
N GLU A 278 -24.84 24.10 -0.22
CA GLU A 278 -24.62 24.61 -1.58
C GLU A 278 -24.04 23.54 -2.49
N LEU A 279 -23.11 22.72 -1.98
CA LEU A 279 -22.62 21.55 -2.71
C LEU A 279 -23.77 20.57 -3.00
N LEU A 280 -24.65 20.29 -2.04
CA LEU A 280 -25.80 19.43 -2.27
C LEU A 280 -26.79 20.01 -3.28
N ALA A 281 -27.04 21.33 -3.25
CA ALA A 281 -27.88 22.01 -4.23
C ALA A 281 -27.29 21.88 -5.65
N TYR A 282 -25.97 22.08 -5.79
CA TYR A 282 -25.25 21.84 -7.04
C TYR A 282 -25.39 20.39 -7.51
N LEU A 283 -25.18 19.42 -6.62
CA LEU A 283 -25.30 17.99 -6.96
C LEU A 283 -26.72 17.57 -7.34
N THR A 284 -27.72 18.32 -6.89
CA THR A 284 -29.14 18.11 -7.22
C THR A 284 -29.54 18.83 -8.51
N SER A 285 -28.71 19.74 -9.01
CA SER A 285 -28.98 20.43 -10.27
C SER A 285 -29.02 19.46 -11.44
N THR A 286 -29.96 19.70 -12.32
CA THR A 286 -30.11 18.97 -13.60
C THR A 286 -29.53 19.77 -14.76
N ASN A 287 -28.97 20.96 -14.50
CA ASN A 287 -28.26 21.75 -15.48
C ASN A 287 -26.79 21.28 -15.57
N PRO A 288 -26.37 20.66 -16.70
CA PRO A 288 -25.02 20.16 -16.88
C PRO A 288 -23.93 21.26 -16.97
N ASP A 289 -24.34 22.53 -17.13
CA ASP A 289 -23.42 23.67 -17.22
C ASP A 289 -23.15 24.33 -15.85
N ASP A 290 -23.84 23.90 -14.80
CA ASP A 290 -23.55 24.38 -13.45
C ASP A 290 -22.14 23.95 -13.02
N GLN A 291 -21.48 24.79 -12.22
CA GLN A 291 -20.15 24.52 -11.67
C GLN A 291 -20.12 24.86 -10.18
N PHE A 292 -19.30 24.13 -9.42
CA PHE A 292 -19.08 24.40 -8.00
C PHE A 292 -17.58 24.35 -7.69
N GLY A 293 -16.94 25.51 -7.61
CA GLY A 293 -15.49 25.64 -7.49
C GLY A 293 -14.93 25.12 -6.16
N SER A 294 -15.71 25.15 -5.07
CA SER A 294 -15.25 24.75 -3.73
C SER A 294 -15.52 23.28 -3.38
N LYS A 295 -15.71 22.43 -4.40
CA LYS A 295 -16.10 21.01 -4.21
C LYS A 295 -15.07 20.26 -3.36
N ALA A 296 -13.79 20.38 -3.69
CA ALA A 296 -12.71 19.68 -3.02
C ALA A 296 -12.58 20.11 -1.55
N GLU A 297 -12.68 21.40 -1.28
CA GLU A 297 -12.58 21.98 0.06
C GLU A 297 -13.75 21.55 0.95
N VAL A 298 -14.97 21.54 0.43
CA VAL A 298 -16.15 21.04 1.16
C VAL A 298 -15.97 19.55 1.47
N LEU A 299 -15.56 18.74 0.51
CA LEU A 299 -15.35 17.30 0.74
C LEU A 299 -14.22 17.06 1.74
N GLN A 300 -13.12 17.81 1.67
CA GLN A 300 -12.03 17.74 2.64
C GLN A 300 -12.52 18.09 4.06
N ALA A 301 -13.29 19.18 4.21
CA ALA A 301 -13.84 19.58 5.50
C ALA A 301 -14.78 18.50 6.07
N MET A 302 -15.64 17.93 5.23
CA MET A 302 -16.54 16.85 5.62
C MET A 302 -15.78 15.59 6.03
N ASN A 303 -14.70 15.23 5.33
CA ASN A 303 -13.80 14.13 5.70
C ASN A 303 -13.14 14.37 7.07
N ILE A 304 -12.71 15.60 7.37
CA ILE A 304 -12.14 15.95 8.68
C ILE A 304 -13.20 15.78 9.78
N ILE A 305 -14.42 16.27 9.57
CA ILE A 305 -15.51 16.16 10.56
C ILE A 305 -15.89 14.70 10.83
N LEU A 306 -16.13 13.92 9.79
CA LEU A 306 -16.54 12.51 9.90
C LEU A 306 -15.42 11.60 10.41
N GLY A 307 -14.16 11.91 10.11
CA GLY A 307 -12.99 11.20 10.63
C GLY A 307 -12.54 11.63 12.03
N ASN A 308 -13.22 12.60 12.67
CA ASN A 308 -12.79 13.13 13.96
C ASN A 308 -13.06 12.17 15.12
N HIS A 309 -14.25 11.55 15.18
CA HIS A 309 -14.62 10.67 16.30
C HIS A 309 -13.60 9.55 16.53
N PRO A 310 -13.18 8.77 15.51
CA PRO A 310 -12.19 7.72 15.72
C PRO A 310 -10.82 8.22 16.19
N LYS A 311 -10.43 9.45 15.82
CA LYS A 311 -9.11 10.03 16.15
C LYS A 311 -9.00 10.50 17.61
N ILE A 312 -10.13 10.78 18.26
CA ILE A 312 -10.16 11.24 19.65
C ILE A 312 -10.34 10.10 20.66
N GLN A 313 -10.63 8.87 20.20
CA GLN A 313 -10.75 7.69 21.05
C GLN A 313 -9.38 7.05 21.31
N ASP A 314 -9.11 6.67 22.55
CA ASP A 314 -7.87 5.99 22.97
C ASP A 314 -7.85 4.49 22.64
N TRP A 315 -9.02 3.89 22.45
CA TRP A 315 -9.22 2.49 22.07
C TRP A 315 -9.27 2.26 20.55
N ILE A 316 -9.04 3.30 19.75
CA ILE A 316 -8.95 3.23 18.28
C ILE A 316 -7.56 3.69 17.81
N ALA A 317 -6.89 2.85 17.03
CA ALA A 317 -5.72 3.24 16.26
C ALA A 317 -6.14 3.79 14.89
N SER A 318 -5.70 5.01 14.57
CA SER A 318 -5.93 5.63 13.27
C SER A 318 -4.65 5.66 12.44
N VAL A 319 -4.74 5.19 11.19
CA VAL A 319 -3.64 5.18 10.22
C VAL A 319 -3.99 6.07 9.04
N GLY A 320 -3.16 7.08 8.80
CA GLY A 320 -3.49 8.14 7.86
C GLY A 320 -4.74 8.93 8.29
N ALA A 321 -5.41 9.54 7.33
CA ALA A 321 -6.58 10.39 7.61
C ALA A 321 -7.86 9.60 7.90
N ASN A 322 -8.01 8.41 7.31
CA ASN A 322 -9.32 7.81 7.05
C ASN A 322 -9.43 6.32 7.46
N LYS A 323 -8.36 5.66 7.92
CA LYS A 323 -8.39 4.23 8.30
C LYS A 323 -8.35 4.09 9.81
N HIS A 324 -9.30 3.37 10.38
CA HIS A 324 -9.51 3.30 11.82
C HIS A 324 -9.71 1.84 12.26
N TYR A 325 -9.00 1.44 13.31
CA TYR A 325 -8.93 0.06 13.80
C TYR A 325 -9.17 0.05 15.31
N ALA A 326 -10.14 -0.70 15.79
CA ALA A 326 -10.31 -0.92 17.22
C ALA A 326 -9.12 -1.74 17.72
N ILE A 327 -8.47 -1.26 18.77
CA ILE A 327 -7.34 -1.95 19.40
C ILE A 327 -7.71 -2.56 20.75
N ARG A 328 -8.85 -2.14 21.32
CA ARG A 328 -9.39 -2.62 22.59
C ARG A 328 -10.93 -2.62 22.55
N GLY A 329 -11.53 -3.34 23.50
CA GLY A 329 -12.98 -3.44 23.63
C GLY A 329 -13.61 -4.43 22.64
N ASP A 330 -14.94 -4.50 22.68
CA ASP A 330 -15.72 -5.55 22.00
C ASP A 330 -15.71 -5.45 20.47
N LEU A 331 -15.33 -4.28 19.92
CA LEU A 331 -15.21 -4.06 18.49
C LEU A 331 -13.83 -4.45 17.93
N CYS A 332 -12.88 -4.86 18.79
CA CYS A 332 -11.55 -5.26 18.38
C CYS A 332 -11.58 -6.65 17.73
N GLU A 333 -11.38 -6.69 16.41
CA GLU A 333 -11.24 -7.92 15.63
C GLU A 333 -9.77 -8.09 15.23
N LYS A 334 -9.11 -9.13 15.76
CA LYS A 334 -7.69 -9.39 15.50
C LYS A 334 -7.36 -10.85 15.26
N TRP A 335 -6.22 -11.09 14.61
CA TRP A 335 -5.73 -12.43 14.27
C TRP A 335 -4.21 -12.53 14.39
N ASP A 336 -3.69 -13.63 14.94
CA ASP A 336 -2.24 -13.83 15.07
C ASP A 336 -1.61 -14.19 13.71
N LEU A 337 -0.61 -13.43 13.27
CA LEU A 337 0.15 -13.70 12.06
C LEU A 337 1.45 -14.46 12.35
N GLY A 338 1.85 -14.56 13.61
CA GLY A 338 3.14 -15.08 14.06
C GLY A 338 4.27 -14.06 13.88
N ALA A 339 5.44 -14.40 14.41
CA ALA A 339 6.64 -13.54 14.41
C ALA A 339 6.44 -12.20 15.14
N GLY A 340 5.59 -12.18 16.18
CA GLY A 340 5.28 -10.99 16.97
C GLY A 340 4.37 -9.99 16.25
N LEU A 341 3.66 -10.43 15.21
CA LEU A 341 2.72 -9.63 14.43
C LEU A 341 1.28 -10.15 14.58
N GLU A 342 0.32 -9.24 14.54
CA GLU A 342 -1.12 -9.53 14.50
C GLU A 342 -1.78 -8.72 13.38
N ALA A 343 -2.83 -9.27 12.76
CA ALA A 343 -3.71 -8.54 11.87
C ALA A 343 -4.81 -7.86 12.69
N LEU A 344 -5.09 -6.59 12.41
CA LEU A 344 -6.28 -5.89 12.90
C LEU A 344 -7.23 -5.65 11.74
N ARG A 345 -8.52 -5.83 12.00
CA ARG A 345 -9.60 -5.44 11.08
C ARG A 345 -10.18 -4.10 11.52
N GLY A 346 -10.48 -3.26 10.54
CA GLY A 346 -11.00 -1.92 10.75
C GLY A 346 -11.74 -1.42 9.54
N PHE A 347 -11.97 -0.10 9.51
CA PHE A 347 -12.78 0.53 8.48
C PHE A 347 -12.10 1.79 7.94
N PHE A 348 -12.24 1.97 6.63
CA PHE A 348 -11.96 3.22 5.93
C PHE A 348 -13.25 4.02 5.78
N ILE A 349 -13.16 5.33 5.96
CA ILE A 349 -14.28 6.27 5.82
C ILE A 349 -13.88 7.43 4.89
N SER A 350 -14.74 7.78 3.92
CA SER A 350 -14.56 9.00 3.13
C SER A 350 -15.87 9.54 2.59
N VAL A 351 -15.96 10.86 2.43
CA VAL A 351 -17.10 11.56 1.85
C VAL A 351 -16.89 11.72 0.35
N ARG A 352 -17.91 11.39 -0.42
CA ARG A 352 -17.94 11.47 -1.89
C ARG A 352 -19.19 12.22 -2.34
N ALA A 353 -19.03 13.03 -3.37
CA ALA A 353 -20.13 13.71 -4.03
C ALA A 353 -20.73 12.80 -5.11
N ALA A 354 -22.07 12.68 -5.12
CA ALA A 354 -22.81 11.94 -6.13
C ALA A 354 -24.05 12.74 -6.55
N THR A 355 -24.67 12.37 -7.68
CA THR A 355 -25.90 13.01 -8.13
C THR A 355 -26.96 12.98 -7.01
N SER A 356 -27.50 14.15 -6.71
CA SER A 356 -28.50 14.42 -5.68
C SER A 356 -28.11 14.11 -4.22
N ARG A 357 -26.85 13.75 -3.93
CA ARG A 357 -26.45 13.21 -2.61
C ARG A 357 -25.00 13.49 -2.24
N LEU A 358 -24.75 13.59 -0.93
CA LEU A 358 -23.42 13.40 -0.36
C LEU A 358 -23.37 12.00 0.28
N LEU A 359 -22.41 11.20 -0.13
CA LEU A 359 -22.31 9.80 0.27
C LEU A 359 -21.08 9.59 1.14
N LEU A 360 -21.22 8.71 2.12
CA LEU A 360 -20.14 8.24 2.96
C LEU A 360 -19.72 6.84 2.50
N ASN A 361 -18.58 6.74 1.83
CA ASN A 361 -17.95 5.47 1.48
C ASN A 361 -17.36 4.84 2.74
N VAL A 362 -17.82 3.65 3.10
CA VAL A 362 -17.28 2.86 4.21
C VAL A 362 -16.78 1.52 3.67
N GLN A 363 -15.49 1.24 3.86
CA GLN A 363 -14.84 0.01 3.39
C GLN A 363 -14.19 -0.73 4.55
N VAL A 364 -14.23 -2.06 4.52
CA VAL A 364 -13.45 -2.88 5.44
C VAL A 364 -11.97 -2.78 5.04
N LYS A 365 -11.09 -2.65 6.02
CA LYS A 365 -9.63 -2.67 5.82
C LYS A 365 -8.96 -3.57 6.86
N TYR A 366 -7.78 -4.05 6.51
CA TYR A 366 -6.95 -4.89 7.34
C TYR A 366 -5.55 -4.30 7.42
N ILE A 367 -4.88 -4.51 8.55
CA ILE A 367 -3.52 -4.03 8.74
C ILE A 367 -2.73 -5.02 9.59
N ALA A 368 -1.46 -5.24 9.23
CA ALA A 368 -0.53 -5.96 10.10
C ALA A 368 0.07 -4.98 11.12
N CYS A 369 -0.02 -5.31 12.39
CA CYS A 369 0.52 -4.56 13.52
C CYS A 369 1.46 -5.43 14.35
N TYR A 370 2.34 -4.79 15.12
CA TYR A 370 3.08 -5.49 16.18
C TYR A 370 2.11 -5.88 17.29
N GLN A 371 2.27 -7.09 17.82
CA GLN A 371 1.54 -7.54 19.01
C GLN A 371 1.85 -6.63 20.20
N GLU A 372 0.83 -6.24 20.95
CA GLU A 372 1.03 -5.50 22.19
C GLU A 372 1.62 -6.40 23.30
N GLY A 373 2.30 -5.78 24.26
CA GLY A 373 2.85 -6.49 25.43
C GLY A 373 4.37 -6.52 25.48
N PRO A 374 4.99 -7.45 26.22
CA PRO A 374 6.43 -7.43 26.48
C PRO A 374 7.26 -7.47 25.18
N LEU A 375 8.18 -6.51 25.02
CA LEU A 375 9.06 -6.46 23.84
C LEU A 375 9.89 -7.75 23.68
N ALA A 376 10.30 -8.33 24.81
CA ALA A 376 11.02 -9.61 24.82
C ALA A 376 10.23 -10.74 24.13
N HIS A 377 8.91 -10.76 24.25
CA HIS A 377 8.07 -11.77 23.59
C HIS A 377 8.07 -11.55 22.08
N VAL A 378 7.81 -10.32 21.62
CA VAL A 378 7.84 -9.95 20.19
C VAL A 378 9.18 -10.30 19.53
N ILE A 379 10.30 -10.06 20.22
CA ILE A 379 11.64 -10.43 19.73
C ILE A 379 11.81 -11.95 19.62
N LYS A 380 11.36 -12.71 20.63
CA LYS A 380 11.45 -14.18 20.64
C LYS A 380 10.62 -14.80 19.52
N GLU A 381 9.42 -14.28 19.30
CA GLU A 381 8.55 -14.73 18.21
C GLU A 381 9.16 -14.44 16.84
N TYR A 382 9.76 -13.25 16.66
CA TYR A 382 10.36 -12.86 15.38
C TYR A 382 11.59 -13.71 15.01
N GLN A 383 12.45 -14.02 15.99
CA GLN A 383 13.69 -14.77 15.78
C GLN A 383 13.87 -15.90 16.81
N PRO A 384 13.11 -17.01 16.70
CA PRO A 384 13.11 -18.09 17.71
C PRO A 384 14.36 -18.96 17.68
N ARG A 385 15.03 -19.08 16.52
CA ARG A 385 16.18 -19.99 16.31
C ARG A 385 17.45 -19.30 15.81
N HIS A 386 17.31 -18.26 14.98
CA HIS A 386 18.44 -17.59 14.33
C HIS A 386 18.43 -16.09 14.65
N ARG A 387 19.55 -15.58 15.16
CA ARG A 387 19.70 -14.17 15.54
C ARG A 387 20.42 -13.40 14.46
N ASP A 388 19.65 -12.84 13.52
CA ASP A 388 20.15 -11.82 12.61
C ASP A 388 19.87 -10.44 13.24
N VAL A 389 20.93 -9.85 13.79
CA VAL A 389 20.89 -8.54 14.46
C VAL A 389 20.43 -7.42 13.51
N ASN A 390 20.81 -7.48 12.23
CA ASN A 390 20.47 -6.45 11.26
C ASN A 390 19.00 -6.55 10.82
N ALA A 391 18.49 -7.77 10.65
CA ALA A 391 17.06 -7.99 10.44
C ALA A 391 16.24 -7.55 11.66
N LEU A 392 16.67 -7.91 12.87
CA LEU A 392 16.01 -7.51 14.11
C LEU A 392 15.99 -5.98 14.29
N ARG A 393 17.12 -5.30 14.02
CA ARG A 393 17.16 -3.83 14.02
C ARG A 393 16.12 -3.25 13.05
N ARG A 394 16.08 -3.73 11.80
CA ARG A 394 15.10 -3.26 10.81
C ARG A 394 13.66 -3.48 11.27
N PHE A 395 13.40 -4.59 11.95
CA PHE A 395 12.09 -4.93 12.50
C PHE A 395 11.68 -4.03 13.68
N LEU A 396 12.61 -3.59 14.54
CA LEU A 396 12.31 -2.82 15.75
C LEU A 396 12.43 -1.30 15.60
N VAL A 397 13.19 -0.79 14.64
CA VAL A 397 13.40 0.66 14.47
C VAL A 397 12.06 1.38 14.25
N LYS A 398 11.87 2.51 14.96
CA LYS A 398 10.64 3.32 15.05
C LYS A 398 9.47 2.67 15.80
N LEU A 399 9.57 1.39 16.21
CA LEU A 399 8.59 0.79 17.11
C LEU A 399 8.57 1.56 18.43
N ARG A 400 7.39 1.91 18.92
CA ARG A 400 7.26 2.62 20.19
C ARG A 400 6.99 1.65 21.31
N VAL A 401 7.70 1.83 22.41
CA VAL A 401 7.55 1.04 23.62
C VAL A 401 7.23 1.92 24.82
N ARG A 402 6.31 1.46 25.65
CA ARG A 402 6.09 1.97 27.00
C ARG A 402 7.19 1.44 27.90
N VAL A 403 7.80 2.36 28.64
CA VAL A 403 8.85 2.06 29.62
C VAL A 403 8.19 1.81 30.98
N THR A 404 8.49 0.68 31.63
CA THR A 404 7.77 0.21 32.83
C THR A 404 8.52 0.39 34.16
N HIS A 405 9.86 0.46 34.13
CA HIS A 405 10.68 0.55 35.35
C HIS A 405 10.60 1.90 36.08
N ILE A 406 10.15 2.96 35.39
CA ILE A 406 9.88 4.28 36.00
C ILE A 406 8.39 4.55 35.86
N GLN A 407 7.67 4.57 36.98
CA GLN A 407 6.26 4.91 37.03
C GLN A 407 6.10 6.33 37.55
N LYS A 408 5.75 7.25 36.64
CA LYS A 408 5.27 8.58 37.01
C LYS A 408 3.76 8.49 37.20
N LYS A 409 3.23 9.00 38.30
CA LYS A 409 1.78 9.15 38.51
C LYS A 409 1.38 10.61 38.36
N ASN A 410 0.18 10.84 37.81
CA ASN A 410 -0.43 12.16 37.80
C ASN A 410 -1.12 12.45 39.16
N LYS A 411 -1.73 13.63 39.32
CA LYS A 411 -2.45 14.00 40.57
C LYS A 411 -3.67 13.12 40.84
N ARG A 412 -4.26 12.52 39.81
CA ARG A 412 -5.37 11.56 39.91
C ARG A 412 -4.92 10.17 40.35
N GLY A 413 -3.61 9.93 40.44
CA GLY A 413 -3.03 8.65 40.81
C GLY A 413 -2.84 7.69 39.63
N ASP A 414 -3.21 8.11 38.42
CA ASP A 414 -3.05 7.33 37.19
C ASP A 414 -1.59 7.33 36.76
N VAL A 415 -1.14 6.20 36.22
CA VAL A 415 0.22 6.05 35.69
C VAL A 415 0.30 6.77 34.35
N VAL A 416 1.21 7.75 34.24
CA VAL A 416 1.53 8.47 33.00
C VAL A 416 2.48 7.60 32.18
N PRO A 417 2.04 7.01 31.05
CA PRO A 417 2.90 6.11 30.28
C PRO A 417 4.05 6.89 29.63
N ARG A 418 5.28 6.42 29.87
CA ARG A 418 6.48 6.96 29.23
C ARG A 418 6.77 6.18 27.94
N ILE A 419 6.32 6.72 26.82
CA ILE A 419 6.50 6.09 25.50
C ILE A 419 7.80 6.57 24.85
N LYS A 420 8.58 5.64 24.31
CA LYS A 420 9.84 5.91 23.61
C LYS A 420 9.90 5.16 22.27
N PRO A 421 10.23 5.82 21.15
CA PRO A 421 10.55 5.12 19.91
C PRO A 421 11.92 4.45 20.03
N ILE A 422 12.05 3.24 19.49
CA ILE A 422 13.33 2.54 19.37
C ILE A 422 14.11 3.17 18.21
N ALA A 423 15.30 3.70 18.49
CA ALA A 423 16.20 4.23 17.49
C ALA A 423 17.07 3.12 16.86
N GLY A 424 17.35 2.06 17.62
CA GLY A 424 18.09 0.90 17.14
C GLY A 424 18.44 -0.07 18.27
N LEU A 425 19.38 -0.96 17.99
CA LEU A 425 20.05 -1.79 18.99
C LEU A 425 21.38 -1.13 19.38
N ALA A 426 21.86 -1.40 20.60
CA ALA A 426 23.18 -0.92 21.02
C ALA A 426 24.26 -1.30 20.00
N THR A 427 25.10 -0.34 19.62
CA THR A 427 26.15 -0.51 18.61
C THR A 427 27.48 0.09 19.04
N THR A 428 28.58 -0.37 18.43
CA THR A 428 29.95 0.09 18.70
C THR A 428 30.16 1.58 18.42
N ASN A 429 29.28 2.19 17.61
CA ASN A 429 29.35 3.59 17.23
C ASN A 429 28.61 4.51 18.20
N ASP A 430 27.87 3.96 19.16
CA ASP A 430 27.07 4.75 20.10
C ASP A 430 27.97 5.56 21.03
N GLY A 431 27.67 6.86 21.14
CA GLY A 431 28.36 7.81 22.00
C GLY A 431 29.80 8.13 21.56
N ALA A 432 30.22 7.84 20.34
CA ALA A 432 31.61 8.02 19.89
C ALA A 432 32.19 9.43 20.09
N SER A 433 31.33 10.47 20.15
CA SER A 433 31.70 11.85 20.41
C SER A 433 31.69 12.25 21.91
N GLN A 434 31.32 11.35 22.82
CA GLN A 434 31.25 11.61 24.25
C GLN A 434 32.63 11.47 24.90
N ALA A 435 32.88 12.21 25.99
CA ALA A 435 34.13 12.11 26.73
C ALA A 435 34.35 10.71 27.34
N ASN A 436 33.27 10.08 27.79
CA ASN A 436 33.25 8.71 28.29
C ASN A 436 32.23 7.90 27.47
N PRO A 437 32.57 7.46 26.25
CA PRO A 437 31.65 6.74 25.38
C PRO A 437 31.24 5.41 26.00
N PRO A 438 30.00 4.94 25.79
CA PRO A 438 29.61 3.59 26.19
C PRO A 438 30.51 2.51 25.58
N ARG A 439 30.69 1.42 26.30
CA ARG A 439 31.45 0.25 25.83
C ARG A 439 30.45 -0.77 25.31
N VAL A 440 30.38 -0.89 23.99
CA VAL A 440 29.52 -1.86 23.30
C VAL A 440 30.43 -2.77 22.47
N PRO A 441 30.61 -4.06 22.81
CA PRO A 441 31.59 -4.91 22.13
C PRO A 441 31.18 -5.31 20.70
N ARG A 442 29.87 -5.32 20.40
CA ARG A 442 29.30 -5.70 19.10
C ARG A 442 27.90 -5.14 18.93
N HIS A 443 27.45 -5.01 17.69
CA HIS A 443 26.08 -4.62 17.39
C HIS A 443 25.09 -5.65 17.98
N GLY A 444 24.07 -5.17 18.70
CA GLY A 444 23.11 -6.03 19.39
C GLY A 444 23.70 -6.80 20.58
N ALA A 445 24.68 -6.21 21.27
CA ALA A 445 25.24 -6.75 22.51
C ALA A 445 24.17 -6.81 23.63
N GLY A 446 24.34 -7.79 24.53
CA GLY A 446 23.43 -8.01 25.64
C GLY A 446 23.68 -7.10 26.85
N PRO A 447 22.77 -7.09 27.85
CA PRO A 447 22.81 -6.14 28.97
C PRO A 447 24.01 -6.34 29.91
N LYS A 448 24.61 -7.53 29.95
CA LYS A 448 25.87 -7.77 30.70
C LYS A 448 27.12 -7.27 29.96
N GLU A 449 27.03 -7.14 28.64
CA GLU A 449 28.14 -6.75 27.76
C GLU A 449 28.18 -5.23 27.53
N VAL A 450 27.01 -4.58 27.51
CA VAL A 450 26.89 -3.14 27.29
C VAL A 450 27.14 -2.39 28.60
N GLU A 451 28.18 -1.56 28.63
CA GLU A 451 28.49 -0.68 29.76
C GLU A 451 28.33 0.79 29.38
N PHE A 452 27.90 1.61 30.33
CA PHE A 452 27.90 3.07 30.19
C PHE A 452 28.55 3.70 31.42
N PHE A 453 29.07 4.92 31.25
CA PHE A 453 29.70 5.64 32.33
C PHE A 453 28.64 6.28 33.23
N LEU A 454 28.62 5.90 34.51
CA LEU A 454 27.76 6.49 35.53
C LEU A 454 28.58 7.54 36.31
N GLU A 455 28.19 8.80 36.18
CA GLU A 455 28.78 9.91 36.94
C GLU A 455 28.49 9.75 38.45
N ALA A 456 29.38 10.29 39.28
CA ALA A 456 29.22 10.23 40.72
C ALA A 456 28.09 11.16 41.21
N PRO A 457 27.39 10.82 42.31
CA PRO A 457 26.35 11.68 42.86
C PRO A 457 26.87 13.10 43.15
N GLY A 458 26.37 14.10 42.41
CA GLY A 458 26.75 15.51 42.58
C GLY A 458 27.59 16.13 41.46
N GLN A 459 27.98 15.37 40.44
CA GLN A 459 28.45 15.94 39.16
C GLN A 459 27.24 16.23 38.26
N GLN A 460 27.03 17.49 37.89
CA GLN A 460 26.05 17.85 36.85
C GLN A 460 26.67 17.62 35.47
N PRO A 461 25.88 17.20 34.47
CA PRO A 461 26.39 16.89 33.14
C PRO A 461 26.98 18.15 32.49
N SER A 462 28.16 18.02 31.89
CA SER A 462 28.73 19.01 30.99
C SER A 462 27.91 19.07 29.70
N GLN A 463 26.80 19.81 29.73
CA GLN A 463 26.17 20.27 28.49
C GLN A 463 27.15 21.19 27.78
N SER A 464 27.48 20.83 26.54
CA SER A 464 28.12 21.70 25.57
C SER A 464 27.32 23.02 25.46
N ALA A 465 28.07 24.11 25.45
CA ALA A 465 27.61 25.47 25.66
C ALA A 465 26.42 25.91 24.78
N SER A 466 25.39 26.47 25.42
CA SER A 466 24.65 27.61 24.88
C SER A 466 24.32 28.59 26.01
N SER A 467 24.61 29.86 25.74
CA SER A 467 24.65 31.01 26.65
C SER A 467 23.33 31.37 27.31
N GLY A 468 23.40 31.76 28.59
CA GLY A 468 22.57 32.84 29.15
C GLY A 468 21.85 32.55 30.47
N ALA A 469 22.44 32.94 31.60
CA ALA A 469 21.81 33.79 32.64
C ALA A 469 22.58 33.73 33.97
N LYS A 470 22.81 34.91 34.56
CA LYS A 470 23.49 35.13 35.84
C LYS A 470 22.56 34.88 37.04
N GLY A 471 23.03 34.08 37.99
CA GLY A 471 23.14 34.48 39.41
C GLY A 471 22.08 34.02 40.42
N LYS A 472 22.55 33.32 41.47
CA LYS A 472 22.32 33.70 42.87
C LYS A 472 23.37 33.06 43.81
N LYS A 473 24.00 33.89 44.64
CA LYS A 473 24.98 33.52 45.68
C LYS A 473 24.26 32.94 46.91
N GLY A 474 24.82 31.89 47.53
CA GLY A 474 24.62 31.64 48.96
C GLY A 474 24.89 30.22 49.48
N LYS A 475 26.12 29.96 49.95
CA LYS A 475 26.55 29.27 51.19
C LYS A 475 27.84 28.45 50.97
N LYS A 476 28.81 28.64 51.88
CA LYS A 476 30.11 27.95 51.91
C LYS A 476 29.92 26.42 51.96
N PRO A 477 30.68 25.62 51.21
CA PRO A 477 30.59 24.16 51.29
C PRO A 477 31.28 23.66 52.57
N ALA A 478 30.64 22.68 53.22
CA ALA A 478 31.32 21.82 54.18
C ALA A 478 32.34 20.95 53.45
N LYS A 479 33.48 20.66 54.09
CA LYS A 479 34.52 19.73 53.60
C LYS A 479 33.88 18.40 53.18
N ALA A 480 33.79 18.14 51.88
CA ALA A 480 33.54 16.81 51.35
C ALA A 480 34.88 16.07 51.23
N GLY A 481 34.93 14.81 51.66
CA GLY A 481 36.00 13.89 51.28
C GLY A 481 36.06 13.75 49.75
N PRO A 482 37.10 13.08 49.20
CA PRO A 482 37.22 12.93 47.75
C PRO A 482 35.94 12.33 47.18
N ALA A 483 35.31 13.05 46.24
CA ALA A 483 34.15 12.55 45.51
C ALA A 483 34.53 11.19 44.90
N GLN A 484 33.69 10.17 45.09
CA GLN A 484 33.86 8.90 44.37
C GLN A 484 33.97 9.23 42.88
N ALA A 485 34.98 8.70 42.20
CA ALA A 485 35.09 8.88 40.75
C ALA A 485 33.94 8.10 40.07
N GLY A 486 33.31 8.69 39.05
CA GLY A 486 32.35 7.98 38.21
C GLY A 486 32.98 6.72 37.60
N GLY A 487 32.16 5.73 37.26
CA GLY A 487 32.63 4.42 36.82
C GLY A 487 31.76 3.82 35.71
N TYR A 488 32.34 2.91 34.94
CA TYR A 488 31.56 2.09 34.01
C TYR A 488 30.74 1.06 34.77
N ILE A 489 29.47 0.93 34.39
CA ILE A 489 28.55 -0.06 34.92
C ILE A 489 27.81 -0.73 33.75
N SER A 490 27.61 -2.04 33.83
CA SER A 490 26.81 -2.76 32.83
C SER A 490 25.33 -2.36 32.93
N VAL A 491 24.59 -2.42 31.81
CA VAL A 491 23.14 -2.20 31.81
C VAL A 491 22.44 -3.17 32.76
N ALA A 492 22.87 -4.43 32.80
CA ALA A 492 22.35 -5.45 33.71
C ALA A 492 22.54 -5.07 35.19
N ASP A 493 23.75 -4.65 35.57
CA ASP A 493 24.06 -4.29 36.95
C ASP A 493 23.33 -3.03 37.39
N PHE A 494 23.27 -2.01 36.53
CA PHE A 494 22.53 -0.78 36.82
C PHE A 494 21.04 -1.05 37.07
N PHE A 495 20.40 -1.84 36.19
CA PHE A 495 18.97 -2.15 36.33
C PHE A 495 18.67 -3.08 37.52
N ARG A 496 19.58 -4.00 37.84
CA ARG A 496 19.49 -4.83 39.03
C ARG A 496 19.63 -4.00 40.31
N GLN A 497 20.62 -3.11 40.38
CA GLN A 497 20.90 -2.30 41.57
C GLN A 497 19.81 -1.23 41.82
N ASN A 498 19.33 -0.58 40.76
CA ASN A 498 18.44 0.57 40.91
C ASN A 498 16.95 0.24 40.82
N TYR A 499 16.59 -0.85 40.12
CA TYR A 499 15.19 -1.21 39.85
C TYR A 499 14.87 -2.68 40.17
N GLY A 500 15.82 -3.45 40.73
CA GLY A 500 15.60 -4.86 41.05
C GLY A 500 15.28 -5.75 39.83
N THR A 501 15.61 -5.29 38.62
CA THR A 501 15.23 -5.98 37.38
C THR A 501 16.29 -7.02 37.00
N ASN A 502 15.85 -8.26 36.78
CA ASN A 502 16.69 -9.32 36.24
C ASN A 502 16.62 -9.32 34.70
N THR A 503 17.76 -9.09 34.06
CA THR A 503 17.86 -9.02 32.59
C THR A 503 18.33 -10.34 31.99
N ASP A 504 17.73 -10.78 30.87
CA ASP A 504 18.20 -11.91 30.08
C ASP A 504 19.52 -11.54 29.37
N PRO A 505 20.65 -12.21 29.68
CA PRO A 505 21.95 -11.89 29.07
C PRO A 505 21.96 -12.12 27.56
N TYR A 506 21.05 -12.94 27.04
CA TYR A 506 20.94 -13.22 25.64
C TYR A 506 20.03 -12.23 24.92
N MET A 507 19.31 -11.33 25.59
CA MET A 507 18.53 -10.31 24.88
C MET A 507 19.39 -9.10 24.50
N PRO A 508 19.15 -8.46 23.34
CA PRO A 508 19.89 -7.27 22.97
C PRO A 508 19.46 -6.08 23.83
N VAL A 509 20.37 -5.14 24.07
CA VAL A 509 20.01 -3.82 24.61
C VAL A 509 19.46 -2.94 23.49
N ILE A 510 18.31 -2.30 23.72
CA ILE A 510 17.75 -1.33 22.78
C ILE A 510 18.26 0.08 23.07
N ASN A 511 18.50 0.86 22.02
CA ASN A 511 18.80 2.28 22.11
C ASN A 511 17.54 3.09 21.76
N VAL A 512 17.06 3.92 22.68
CA VAL A 512 15.91 4.83 22.52
C VAL A 512 16.33 6.32 22.45
N GLY A 513 17.64 6.58 22.41
CA GLY A 513 18.25 7.90 22.22
C GLY A 513 18.69 8.11 20.77
N THR A 514 19.79 8.83 20.56
CA THR A 514 20.45 8.90 19.26
C THR A 514 21.77 8.14 19.28
N THR A 515 22.45 8.01 18.14
CA THR A 515 23.80 7.42 18.13
C THR A 515 24.80 8.32 18.86
N GLU A 516 24.65 9.64 18.79
CA GLU A 516 25.53 10.61 19.49
C GLU A 516 25.24 10.67 20.99
N ASN A 517 23.96 10.52 21.37
CA ASN A 517 23.47 10.54 22.75
C ASN A 517 22.61 9.29 23.02
N PRO A 518 23.23 8.11 23.19
CA PRO A 518 22.51 6.86 23.37
C PRO A 518 21.78 6.82 24.71
N SER A 519 20.63 6.14 24.73
CA SER A 519 19.86 5.87 25.94
C SER A 519 19.43 4.42 25.92
N TYR A 520 20.03 3.61 26.80
CA TYR A 520 19.88 2.17 26.80
C TYR A 520 18.76 1.68 27.70
N LEU A 521 17.96 0.76 27.18
CA LEU A 521 16.97 0.01 27.95
C LEU A 521 17.16 -1.50 27.72
N PRO A 522 17.11 -2.33 28.76
CA PRO A 522 16.91 -3.77 28.59
C PRO A 522 15.47 -4.03 28.11
N VAL A 523 15.25 -5.14 27.39
CA VAL A 523 13.93 -5.43 26.78
C VAL A 523 12.85 -5.73 27.81
N GLU A 524 13.24 -6.14 29.02
CA GLU A 524 12.36 -6.50 30.14
C GLU A 524 11.57 -5.31 30.68
N VAL A 525 12.07 -4.09 30.47
CA VAL A 525 11.39 -2.86 30.93
C VAL A 525 10.62 -2.15 29.82
N CYS A 526 10.38 -2.84 28.72
CA CYS A 526 9.79 -2.31 27.50
C CYS A 526 8.55 -3.12 27.08
N GLU A 527 7.44 -2.43 26.87
CA GLU A 527 6.19 -3.01 26.37
C GLU A 527 5.76 -2.33 25.08
N VAL A 528 5.47 -3.11 24.05
CA VAL A 528 4.96 -2.63 22.76
C VAL A 528 3.56 -2.07 22.94
N VAL A 529 3.36 -0.84 22.45
CA VAL A 529 2.05 -0.17 22.43
C VAL A 529 1.17 -0.77 21.31
N PRO A 530 -0.14 -1.01 21.52
CA PRO A 530 -1.03 -1.56 20.51
C PRO A 530 -1.20 -0.69 19.26
N GLY A 531 -1.68 -1.31 18.17
CA GLY A 531 -2.12 -0.60 16.96
C GLY A 531 -0.99 0.02 16.14
N GLN A 532 0.24 -0.45 16.30
CA GLN A 532 1.39 0.06 15.58
C GLN A 532 1.60 -0.75 14.28
N PRO A 533 1.46 -0.15 13.09
CA PRO A 533 1.63 -0.87 11.84
C PRO A 533 3.05 -1.43 11.69
N ALA A 534 3.14 -2.68 11.26
CA ALA A 534 4.40 -3.30 10.87
C ALA A 534 4.77 -2.83 9.46
N LYS A 535 6.01 -2.34 9.31
CA LYS A 535 6.54 -1.86 8.03
C LYS A 535 7.30 -2.93 7.25
N ALA A 536 7.50 -4.09 7.87
CA ALA A 536 8.20 -5.21 7.27
C ALA A 536 7.28 -5.94 6.27
N LYS A 537 7.88 -6.46 5.19
CA LYS A 537 7.19 -7.36 4.26
C LYS A 537 6.78 -8.63 5.01
N LEU A 538 5.50 -8.99 4.91
CA LEU A 538 4.99 -10.24 5.45
C LEU A 538 5.59 -11.44 4.71
N SER A 539 5.89 -12.49 5.46
CA SER A 539 6.25 -13.79 4.89
C SER A 539 5.06 -14.43 4.17
N PRO A 540 5.26 -15.38 3.24
CA PRO A 540 4.17 -16.06 2.55
C PRO A 540 3.13 -16.71 3.50
N ASN A 541 3.58 -17.24 4.64
CA ASN A 541 2.69 -17.80 5.66
C ASN A 541 1.87 -16.71 6.37
N GLN A 542 2.49 -15.58 6.71
CA GLN A 542 1.79 -14.43 7.28
C GLN A 542 0.78 -13.85 6.29
N THR A 543 1.13 -13.73 5.01
CA THR A 543 0.19 -13.31 3.96
C THR A 543 -0.99 -14.27 3.86
N ARG A 544 -0.75 -15.59 3.88
CA ARG A 544 -1.84 -16.59 3.89
C ARG A 544 -2.74 -16.46 5.12
N ASN A 545 -2.17 -16.29 6.31
CA ASN A 545 -2.94 -16.10 7.54
C ASN A 545 -3.75 -14.80 7.51
N MET A 546 -3.18 -13.72 6.96
CA MET A 546 -3.90 -12.47 6.72
C MET A 546 -5.09 -12.70 5.78
N LEU A 547 -4.90 -13.43 4.68
CA LEU A 547 -5.98 -13.77 3.74
C LEU A 547 -7.08 -14.60 4.42
N ASN A 548 -6.71 -15.62 5.20
CA ASN A 548 -7.69 -16.44 5.92
C ASN A 548 -8.53 -15.61 6.90
N PHE A 549 -7.96 -14.57 7.51
CA PHE A 549 -8.68 -13.63 8.36
C PHE A 549 -9.52 -12.61 7.57
N ALA A 550 -9.03 -12.19 6.40
CA ALA A 550 -9.63 -11.14 5.59
C ALA A 550 -10.79 -11.61 4.71
N VAL A 551 -10.74 -12.84 4.21
CA VAL A 551 -11.72 -13.38 3.26
C VAL A 551 -13.09 -13.49 3.91
N ARG A 552 -14.05 -12.73 3.39
CA ARG A 552 -15.47 -12.75 3.77
C ARG A 552 -16.33 -12.58 2.52
N THR A 553 -17.53 -13.14 2.56
CA THR A 553 -18.51 -12.98 1.48
C THR A 553 -19.04 -11.54 1.44
N PRO A 554 -19.53 -11.05 0.28
CA PRO A 554 -20.10 -9.71 0.17
C PRO A 554 -21.21 -9.40 1.19
N PRO A 555 -22.17 -10.31 1.49
CA PRO A 555 -23.16 -10.08 2.54
C PRO A 555 -22.57 -9.90 3.94
N GLN A 556 -21.53 -10.67 4.29
CA GLN A 556 -20.84 -10.52 5.59
C GLN A 556 -20.13 -9.17 5.69
N ASN A 557 -19.49 -8.71 4.61
CA ASN A 557 -18.87 -7.39 4.57
C ASN A 557 -19.91 -6.27 4.66
N ALA A 558 -21.01 -6.36 3.90
CA ALA A 558 -22.13 -5.42 3.98
C ALA A 558 -22.70 -5.32 5.41
N ALA A 559 -22.98 -6.45 6.05
CA ALA A 559 -23.45 -6.50 7.42
C ALA A 559 -22.45 -5.84 8.38
N SER A 560 -21.15 -6.15 8.24
CA SER A 560 -20.11 -5.58 9.10
C SER A 560 -19.97 -4.06 8.98
N ILE A 561 -20.19 -3.52 7.78
CA ILE A 561 -20.14 -2.07 7.52
C ILE A 561 -21.23 -1.36 8.33
N VAL A 562 -22.47 -1.86 8.24
CA VAL A 562 -23.63 -1.22 8.89
C VAL A 562 -23.79 -1.58 10.38
N THR A 563 -22.94 -2.46 10.90
CA THR A 563 -22.90 -2.84 12.33
C THR A 563 -21.63 -2.30 12.98
N THR A 564 -20.59 -3.13 13.08
CA THR A 564 -19.29 -2.78 13.68
C THR A 564 -18.70 -1.50 13.08
N GLY A 565 -18.80 -1.33 11.76
CA GLY A 565 -18.26 -0.15 11.07
C GLY A 565 -18.91 1.15 11.52
N THR A 566 -20.24 1.21 11.51
CA THR A 566 -20.97 2.40 11.97
C THR A 566 -20.73 2.74 13.44
N GLN A 567 -20.55 1.72 14.30
CA GLN A 567 -20.23 1.93 15.72
C GLN A 567 -18.81 2.45 15.91
N LEU A 568 -17.82 1.81 15.29
CA LEU A 568 -16.41 2.20 15.37
C LEU A 568 -16.18 3.61 14.83
N LEU A 569 -16.91 3.99 13.77
CA LEU A 569 -16.78 5.30 13.13
C LEU A 569 -17.61 6.41 13.82
N GLY A 570 -18.36 6.09 14.87
CA GLY A 570 -19.20 7.06 15.59
C GLY A 570 -20.39 7.58 14.78
N LEU A 571 -20.91 6.76 13.86
CA LEU A 571 -22.08 7.06 13.03
C LEU A 571 -23.37 6.59 13.72
N SER A 572 -23.34 5.42 14.38
CA SER A 572 -24.46 4.87 15.14
C SER A 572 -23.96 4.14 16.40
N PRO A 573 -24.31 4.60 17.62
CA PRO A 573 -24.99 5.86 17.89
C PRO A 573 -24.19 7.06 17.38
N GLN A 574 -24.90 8.11 16.97
CA GLN A 574 -24.28 9.30 16.40
C GLN A 574 -23.37 9.98 17.43
N SER A 575 -22.12 10.27 17.03
CA SER A 575 -21.18 10.94 17.91
C SER A 575 -21.60 12.40 18.20
N PRO A 576 -21.26 12.96 19.38
CA PRO A 576 -21.55 14.36 19.71
C PRO A 576 -21.01 15.36 18.69
N THR A 577 -19.86 15.06 18.08
CA THR A 577 -19.26 15.87 17.02
C THR A 577 -20.23 16.01 15.84
N LEU A 578 -20.76 14.90 15.32
CA LEU A 578 -21.69 14.94 14.18
C LEU A 578 -22.98 15.67 14.54
N GLY A 579 -23.50 15.44 15.76
CA GLY A 579 -24.66 16.15 16.28
C GLY A 579 -24.45 17.67 16.31
N ASN A 580 -23.32 18.14 16.82
CA ASN A 580 -23.00 19.57 16.87
C ASN A 580 -22.87 20.19 15.48
N PHE A 581 -22.28 19.48 14.52
CA PHE A 581 -22.13 19.95 13.14
C PHE A 581 -23.41 19.78 12.31
N GLY A 582 -24.48 19.20 12.89
CA GLY A 582 -25.76 18.99 12.22
C GLY A 582 -25.70 17.94 11.10
N ILE A 583 -24.71 17.05 11.12
CA ILE A 583 -24.50 16.02 10.10
C ILE A 583 -25.19 14.74 10.54
N GLN A 584 -26.10 14.22 9.73
CA GLN A 584 -26.85 13.01 10.05
C GLN A 584 -26.64 11.93 8.99
N PRO A 585 -25.86 10.87 9.29
CA PRO A 585 -25.68 9.74 8.38
C PRO A 585 -26.89 8.80 8.43
N ASP A 586 -27.25 8.23 7.27
CA ASP A 586 -28.15 7.09 7.17
C ASP A 586 -27.35 5.80 7.19
N CYS A 587 -27.41 5.04 8.28
CA CYS A 587 -26.54 3.89 8.51
C CYS A 587 -26.96 2.62 7.74
N SER A 588 -27.67 2.77 6.62
CA SER A 588 -28.03 1.71 5.69
C SER A 588 -27.27 1.87 4.37
N LEU A 589 -26.90 0.76 3.74
CA LEU A 589 -26.32 0.79 2.41
C LEU A 589 -27.32 1.33 1.39
N ILE A 590 -26.87 2.20 0.49
CA ILE A 590 -27.69 2.62 -0.65
C ILE A 590 -27.85 1.49 -1.66
N THR A 591 -28.93 1.56 -2.43
CA THR A 591 -29.14 0.73 -3.61
C THR A 591 -28.97 1.57 -4.87
N VAL A 592 -28.38 0.96 -5.90
CA VAL A 592 -28.09 1.59 -7.19
C VAL A 592 -28.52 0.69 -8.34
N GLN A 593 -28.86 1.30 -9.47
CA GLN A 593 -29.23 0.57 -10.68
C GLN A 593 -27.97 0.25 -11.51
N GLY A 594 -27.61 -1.02 -11.56
CA GLY A 594 -26.56 -1.57 -12.42
C GLY A 594 -27.10 -2.18 -13.71
N ARG A 595 -26.17 -2.59 -14.58
CA ARG A 595 -26.47 -3.34 -15.83
C ARG A 595 -25.46 -4.47 -16.02
N VAL A 596 -25.94 -5.66 -16.33
CA VAL A 596 -25.12 -6.83 -16.71
C VAL A 596 -24.97 -6.83 -18.22
N LEU A 597 -23.76 -6.56 -18.69
CA LEU A 597 -23.45 -6.60 -20.13
C LEU A 597 -23.39 -8.07 -20.61
N PRO A 598 -23.85 -8.35 -21.85
CA PRO A 598 -23.65 -9.66 -22.44
C PRO A 598 -22.15 -9.91 -22.65
N ALA A 599 -21.68 -11.10 -22.28
CA ALA A 599 -20.31 -11.51 -22.56
C ALA A 599 -20.07 -11.64 -24.08
N PRO A 600 -18.91 -11.21 -24.60
CA PRO A 600 -18.57 -11.42 -26.00
C PRO A 600 -18.37 -12.91 -26.29
N ASN A 601 -18.57 -13.30 -27.54
CA ASN A 601 -18.29 -14.66 -27.99
C ASN A 601 -16.78 -14.87 -28.14
N VAL A 602 -16.27 -15.98 -27.60
CA VAL A 602 -14.86 -16.33 -27.68
C VAL A 602 -14.67 -17.44 -28.71
N TYR A 603 -13.72 -17.27 -29.62
CA TYR A 603 -13.47 -18.22 -30.71
C TYR A 603 -12.17 -18.98 -30.49
N TYR A 604 -12.25 -20.29 -30.71
CA TYR A 604 -11.15 -21.26 -30.70
C TYR A 604 -11.24 -22.18 -31.92
N LYS A 605 -10.29 -23.11 -32.09
CA LYS A 605 -10.38 -24.20 -33.07
C LYS A 605 -10.99 -25.46 -32.46
N ASP A 606 -11.70 -26.24 -33.27
CA ASP A 606 -12.23 -27.55 -32.88
C ASP A 606 -11.09 -28.57 -32.67
N ALA A 607 -11.06 -29.25 -31.53
CA ALA A 607 -10.09 -30.33 -31.27
C ALA A 607 -10.48 -31.65 -31.96
N SER A 608 -11.77 -31.86 -32.26
CA SER A 608 -12.36 -33.12 -32.73
C SER A 608 -12.35 -33.32 -34.24
N LYS A 609 -12.09 -32.25 -35.01
CA LYS A 609 -12.06 -32.28 -36.47
C LYS A 609 -10.70 -31.83 -36.99
N GLN A 610 -10.13 -32.54 -37.95
CA GLN A 610 -8.95 -32.07 -38.69
C GLN A 610 -9.23 -30.76 -39.47
N SER A 611 -10.49 -30.37 -39.63
CA SER A 611 -10.89 -29.10 -40.24
C SER A 611 -10.55 -27.92 -39.32
N GLN A 612 -9.97 -26.85 -39.89
CA GLN A 612 -9.70 -25.54 -39.25
C GLN A 612 -10.98 -24.77 -38.84
N LYS A 613 -12.10 -25.46 -38.57
CA LYS A 613 -13.38 -24.81 -38.28
C LYS A 613 -13.36 -24.23 -36.87
N SER A 614 -13.69 -22.95 -36.76
CA SER A 614 -13.79 -22.28 -35.46
C SER A 614 -14.96 -22.82 -34.64
N VAL A 615 -14.74 -22.95 -33.33
CA VAL A 615 -15.73 -23.25 -32.31
C VAL A 615 -15.99 -21.99 -31.50
N THR A 616 -17.27 -21.67 -31.30
CA THR A 616 -17.70 -20.58 -30.44
C THR A 616 -17.88 -21.09 -29.02
N VAL A 617 -17.18 -20.47 -28.08
CA VAL A 617 -17.33 -20.64 -26.64
C VAL A 617 -18.06 -19.43 -26.10
N LYS A 618 -19.14 -19.69 -25.35
CA LYS A 618 -19.91 -18.64 -24.66
C LYS A 618 -19.45 -18.60 -23.20
N PRO A 619 -18.77 -17.53 -22.75
CA PRO A 619 -18.44 -17.37 -21.35
C PRO A 619 -19.69 -17.39 -20.47
N GLN A 620 -19.60 -18.04 -19.32
CA GLN A 620 -20.66 -18.04 -18.31
C GLN A 620 -20.09 -17.46 -17.02
N PHE A 621 -20.73 -16.41 -16.51
CA PHE A 621 -20.29 -15.70 -15.30
C PHE A 621 -18.80 -15.31 -15.32
N GLY A 622 -18.30 -14.89 -16.49
CA GLY A 622 -16.90 -14.51 -16.70
C GLY A 622 -15.93 -15.67 -16.90
N SER A 623 -16.39 -16.93 -16.88
CA SER A 623 -15.53 -18.11 -16.97
C SER A 623 -15.87 -19.01 -18.17
N TRP A 624 -14.84 -19.69 -18.68
CA TRP A 624 -14.94 -20.83 -19.58
C TRP A 624 -13.70 -21.72 -19.41
N ASN A 625 -13.75 -22.96 -19.90
CA ASN A 625 -12.63 -23.88 -19.87
C ASN A 625 -12.19 -24.29 -21.28
N MET A 626 -11.02 -24.91 -21.37
CA MET A 626 -10.44 -25.35 -22.63
C MET A 626 -10.73 -26.83 -22.97
N ARG A 627 -11.83 -27.39 -22.46
CA ARG A 627 -12.20 -28.77 -22.80
C ARG A 627 -12.60 -28.84 -24.28
N SER A 628 -11.97 -29.75 -25.02
CA SER A 628 -12.29 -30.04 -26.43
C SER A 628 -12.08 -28.87 -27.41
N ILE A 629 -11.27 -27.87 -27.06
CA ILE A 629 -10.90 -26.75 -27.94
C ILE A 629 -9.38 -26.62 -28.07
N ARG A 630 -8.92 -26.02 -29.18
CA ARG A 630 -7.52 -25.76 -29.51
C ARG A 630 -7.28 -24.28 -29.76
N PHE A 631 -6.04 -23.84 -29.58
CA PHE A 631 -5.65 -22.44 -29.81
C PHE A 631 -6.03 -21.94 -31.22
N SER A 632 -6.48 -20.68 -31.29
CA SER A 632 -6.84 -20.03 -32.54
C SER A 632 -5.66 -19.90 -33.50
N THR A 633 -4.51 -19.49 -32.98
CA THR A 633 -3.24 -19.49 -33.71
C THR A 633 -2.26 -20.39 -32.97
N SER A 634 -2.13 -21.60 -33.51
CA SER A 634 -1.20 -22.65 -33.09
C SER A 634 0.26 -22.25 -33.34
N THR A 635 1.18 -22.78 -32.54
CA THR A 635 2.62 -22.54 -32.65
C THR A 635 3.41 -23.84 -32.70
N ASN A 636 4.66 -23.75 -33.15
CA ASN A 636 5.60 -24.87 -33.15
C ASN A 636 6.61 -24.70 -32.03
N LEU A 637 6.93 -25.78 -31.33
CA LEU A 637 7.98 -25.83 -30.32
C LEU A 637 9.01 -26.92 -30.69
N PRO A 638 9.87 -26.64 -31.69
CA PRO A 638 10.72 -27.67 -32.30
C PRO A 638 11.95 -28.02 -31.45
N VAL A 639 12.55 -27.04 -30.78
CA VAL A 639 13.76 -27.22 -29.96
C VAL A 639 13.57 -26.49 -28.64
N TRP A 640 13.53 -27.22 -27.54
CA TRP A 640 13.38 -26.67 -26.20
C TRP A 640 14.03 -27.60 -25.17
N THR A 641 14.31 -27.08 -23.98
CA THR A 641 14.97 -27.82 -22.91
C THR A 641 14.44 -27.37 -21.55
N TRP A 642 14.99 -27.93 -20.46
CA TRP A 642 14.51 -27.70 -19.11
C TRP A 642 15.65 -27.52 -18.11
N LEU A 643 15.35 -26.86 -16.99
CA LEU A 643 16.24 -26.66 -15.86
C LEU A 643 15.50 -26.97 -14.57
N VAL A 644 15.94 -27.94 -13.79
CA VAL A 644 15.38 -28.23 -12.46
C VAL A 644 16.34 -27.72 -11.40
N ILE A 645 15.81 -26.96 -10.44
CA ILE A 645 16.59 -26.37 -9.36
C ILE A 645 16.23 -27.08 -8.05
N ASN A 646 17.25 -27.64 -7.39
CA ASN A 646 17.15 -28.16 -6.05
C ASN A 646 17.75 -27.14 -5.08
N ALA A 647 17.09 -26.92 -3.94
CA ALA A 647 17.64 -26.06 -2.89
C ALA A 647 18.23 -26.91 -1.76
N ASP A 648 19.40 -26.54 -1.26
CA ASP A 648 20.04 -27.22 -0.13
C ASP A 648 19.12 -27.25 1.10
N GLY A 649 19.11 -28.40 1.79
CA GLY A 649 18.24 -28.63 2.97
C GLY A 649 16.78 -28.95 2.63
N SER A 650 16.39 -28.94 1.35
CA SER A 650 15.08 -29.41 0.89
C SER A 650 15.20 -30.79 0.23
N LYS A 651 14.14 -31.62 0.33
CA LYS A 651 14.10 -32.88 -0.41
C LYS A 651 13.99 -32.56 -1.91
N PRO A 652 14.77 -33.22 -2.79
CA PRO A 652 14.61 -33.07 -4.22
C PRO A 652 13.15 -33.29 -4.62
N PRO A 653 12.56 -32.40 -5.45
CA PRO A 653 11.15 -32.47 -5.78
C PRO A 653 10.77 -33.72 -6.59
N PHE A 654 11.75 -34.29 -7.31
CA PHE A 654 11.65 -35.56 -8.03
C PHE A 654 12.70 -36.53 -7.50
N ALA A 655 12.26 -37.68 -7.00
CA ALA A 655 13.15 -38.68 -6.41
C ALA A 655 13.96 -39.45 -7.47
N ARG A 656 13.34 -39.71 -8.64
CA ARG A 656 14.00 -40.34 -9.79
C ARG A 656 13.82 -39.48 -11.04
N GLN A 657 14.80 -39.56 -11.94
CA GLN A 657 14.73 -38.89 -13.25
C GLN A 657 13.51 -39.36 -14.07
N GLU A 658 13.15 -40.64 -13.96
CA GLU A 658 11.98 -41.22 -14.63
C GLU A 658 10.67 -40.54 -14.22
N ASP A 659 10.54 -40.19 -12.94
CA ASP A 659 9.33 -39.52 -12.43
C ASP A 659 9.17 -38.14 -13.09
N PHE A 660 10.28 -37.41 -13.24
CA PHE A 660 10.29 -36.13 -13.95
C PHE A 660 10.02 -36.29 -15.45
N ASP A 661 10.67 -37.26 -16.10
CA ASP A 661 10.52 -37.49 -17.54
C ASP A 661 9.06 -37.87 -17.91
N ASN A 662 8.37 -38.63 -17.05
CA ASN A 662 6.96 -38.98 -17.21
C ASN A 662 6.06 -37.73 -17.13
N VAL A 663 6.26 -36.88 -16.12
CA VAL A 663 5.51 -35.63 -15.95
C VAL A 663 5.77 -34.67 -17.12
N LEU A 664 7.02 -34.54 -17.55
CA LEU A 664 7.41 -33.73 -18.71
C LEU A 664 6.80 -34.28 -20.02
N GLY A 665 6.73 -35.59 -20.17
CA GLY A 665 6.04 -36.26 -21.27
C GLY A 665 4.54 -35.94 -21.30
N GLY A 666 3.88 -36.01 -20.14
CA GLY A 666 2.48 -35.62 -19.98
C GLY A 666 2.24 -34.15 -20.33
N PHE A 667 3.13 -33.25 -19.89
CA PHE A 667 3.06 -31.83 -20.26
C PHE A 667 3.23 -31.62 -21.77
N THR A 668 4.18 -32.31 -22.39
CA THR A 668 4.41 -32.26 -23.85
C THR A 668 3.19 -32.76 -24.62
N ALA A 669 2.55 -33.85 -24.15
CA ALA A 669 1.33 -34.36 -24.74
C ALA A 669 0.18 -33.34 -24.64
N LYS A 670 0.06 -32.66 -23.49
CA LYS A 670 -0.96 -31.62 -23.29
C LYS A 670 -0.76 -30.41 -24.20
N LEU A 671 0.48 -29.97 -24.40
CA LEU A 671 0.80 -28.91 -25.37
C LEU A 671 0.34 -29.28 -26.79
N ASN A 672 0.63 -30.51 -27.22
CA ASN A 672 0.21 -31.02 -28.53
C ASN A 672 -1.32 -31.13 -28.65
N GLU A 673 -2.01 -31.60 -27.62
CA GLU A 673 -3.47 -31.68 -27.55
C GLU A 673 -4.12 -30.31 -27.82
N MET A 674 -3.53 -29.26 -27.24
CA MET A 674 -4.02 -27.87 -27.31
C MET A 674 -3.61 -27.12 -28.59
N GLY A 675 -2.76 -27.73 -29.43
CA GLY A 675 -2.34 -27.18 -30.71
C GLY A 675 -1.00 -26.46 -30.70
N VAL A 676 -0.13 -26.72 -29.72
CA VAL A 676 1.30 -26.37 -29.79
C VAL A 676 2.04 -27.62 -30.26
N ALA A 677 2.57 -27.61 -31.48
CA ALA A 677 3.32 -28.74 -32.04
C ALA A 677 4.69 -28.86 -31.35
N ALA A 678 4.71 -29.48 -30.18
CA ALA A 678 5.86 -29.61 -29.31
C ALA A 678 6.59 -30.93 -29.56
N GLN A 679 7.86 -30.82 -29.97
CA GLN A 679 8.76 -31.97 -30.04
C GLN A 679 9.18 -32.42 -28.64
N ARG A 680 9.77 -33.61 -28.52
CA ARG A 680 10.36 -34.06 -27.25
C ARG A 680 11.45 -33.08 -26.80
N ALA A 681 11.40 -32.64 -25.54
CA ALA A 681 12.42 -31.74 -24.99
C ALA A 681 13.82 -32.37 -25.06
N LEU A 682 14.82 -31.56 -25.39
CA LEU A 682 16.22 -31.95 -25.28
C LEU A 682 16.59 -32.09 -23.81
N ARG A 683 17.43 -33.08 -23.49
CA ARG A 683 17.93 -33.35 -22.13
C ARG A 683 18.33 -32.05 -21.45
N GLY A 684 17.76 -31.74 -20.29
CA GLY A 684 18.05 -30.53 -19.54
C GLY A 684 19.17 -30.70 -18.52
N GLU A 685 19.13 -29.88 -17.48
CA GLU A 685 20.08 -29.90 -16.37
C GLU A 685 19.34 -29.88 -15.02
N ILE A 686 19.87 -30.59 -14.04
CA ILE A 686 19.45 -30.51 -12.64
C ILE A 686 20.62 -29.88 -11.88
N ILE A 687 20.37 -28.77 -11.19
CA ILE A 687 21.36 -28.10 -10.35
C ILE A 687 20.93 -28.08 -8.90
N SER A 688 21.90 -28.03 -7.99
CA SER A 688 21.66 -27.81 -6.57
C SER A 688 22.26 -26.46 -6.17
N VAL A 689 21.47 -25.65 -5.48
CA VAL A 689 21.84 -24.29 -5.08
C VAL A 689 21.55 -24.04 -3.60
N ASN A 690 22.26 -23.08 -3.02
CA ASN A 690 21.96 -22.48 -1.73
C ASN A 690 21.90 -20.97 -1.85
N LYS A 691 21.65 -20.29 -0.73
CA LYS A 691 21.51 -18.84 -0.69
C LYS A 691 22.79 -18.08 -1.08
N ASP A 692 23.95 -18.73 -1.01
CA ASP A 692 25.23 -18.07 -1.28
C ASP A 692 25.66 -18.21 -2.75
N ASN A 693 25.24 -19.26 -3.45
CA ASN A 693 25.69 -19.57 -4.81
C ASN A 693 24.61 -19.55 -5.90
N TYR A 694 23.32 -19.41 -5.56
CA TYR A 694 22.22 -19.59 -6.52
C TYR A 694 22.35 -18.72 -7.77
N GLU A 695 22.78 -17.45 -7.63
CA GLU A 695 22.85 -16.53 -8.76
C GLU A 695 23.89 -16.98 -9.81
N ALA A 696 25.07 -17.39 -9.35
CA ALA A 696 26.15 -17.86 -10.21
C ALA A 696 25.77 -19.18 -10.90
N GLU A 697 25.24 -20.14 -10.14
CA GLU A 697 24.92 -21.49 -10.65
C GLU A 697 23.76 -21.48 -11.64
N ILE A 698 22.66 -20.76 -11.33
CA ILE A 698 21.52 -20.63 -12.23
C ILE A 698 21.95 -19.96 -13.54
N THR A 699 22.71 -18.86 -13.46
CA THR A 699 23.19 -18.14 -14.64
C THR A 699 24.09 -19.03 -15.51
N ALA A 700 25.01 -19.76 -14.89
CA ALA A 700 25.91 -20.67 -15.59
C ALA A 700 25.15 -21.83 -16.25
N ALA A 701 24.14 -22.40 -15.58
CA ALA A 701 23.30 -23.47 -16.12
C ALA A 701 22.50 -23.01 -17.33
N VAL A 702 21.86 -21.83 -17.27
CA VAL A 702 21.18 -21.23 -18.44
C VAL A 702 22.17 -21.06 -19.59
N GLY A 703 23.36 -20.52 -19.34
CA GLY A 703 24.41 -20.38 -20.35
C GLY A 703 24.83 -21.71 -21.01
N ARG A 704 24.97 -22.78 -20.22
CA ARG A 704 25.26 -24.13 -20.74
C ARG A 704 24.12 -24.67 -21.62
N LEU A 705 22.87 -24.44 -21.22
CA LEU A 705 21.70 -24.86 -21.98
C LEU A 705 21.58 -24.13 -23.33
N MET A 706 22.07 -22.89 -23.43
CA MET A 706 22.07 -22.13 -24.68
C MET A 706 22.90 -22.78 -25.80
N ASN A 707 23.87 -23.65 -25.49
CA ASN A 707 24.60 -24.42 -26.50
C ASN A 707 23.69 -25.29 -27.38
N LYS A 708 22.48 -25.63 -26.88
CA LYS A 708 21.47 -26.40 -27.60
C LYS A 708 20.58 -25.54 -28.49
N LYS A 709 20.75 -24.21 -28.46
CA LYS A 709 19.93 -23.20 -29.14
C LYS A 709 18.42 -23.40 -28.90
N PRO A 710 17.97 -23.53 -27.63
CA PRO A 710 16.57 -23.73 -27.33
C PRO A 710 15.75 -22.49 -27.70
N SER A 711 14.56 -22.70 -28.26
CA SER A 711 13.56 -21.65 -28.45
C SER A 711 12.81 -21.31 -27.16
N LEU A 712 12.82 -22.24 -26.19
CA LEU A 712 12.24 -22.08 -24.86
C LEU A 712 12.98 -22.92 -23.80
N ILE A 713 13.11 -22.38 -22.59
CA ILE A 713 13.58 -23.10 -21.40
C ILE A 713 12.43 -23.23 -20.39
N LEU A 714 12.08 -24.45 -20.00
CA LEU A 714 11.17 -24.72 -18.88
C LEU A 714 11.96 -24.87 -17.59
N SER A 715 11.86 -23.89 -16.69
CA SER A 715 12.52 -23.92 -15.39
C SER A 715 11.57 -24.41 -14.30
N VAL A 716 12.04 -25.32 -13.46
CA VAL A 716 11.27 -25.94 -12.37
C VAL A 716 11.89 -25.54 -11.04
N LEU A 717 11.18 -24.72 -10.29
CA LEU A 717 11.63 -24.13 -9.02
C LEU A 717 11.17 -25.00 -7.85
N PRO A 718 11.99 -25.16 -6.80
CA PRO A 718 11.68 -26.06 -5.69
C PRO A 718 10.53 -25.54 -4.81
N PHE A 719 10.38 -24.23 -4.71
CA PHE A 719 9.32 -23.53 -3.97
C PHE A 719 9.19 -22.08 -4.48
N SER A 720 8.16 -21.39 -4.02
CA SER A 720 7.90 -19.98 -4.37
C SER A 720 8.93 -19.06 -3.71
N ASP A 721 10.04 -18.81 -4.41
CA ASP A 721 11.11 -17.90 -3.99
C ASP A 721 11.38 -16.84 -5.06
N ALA A 722 11.33 -15.57 -4.65
CA ALA A 722 11.53 -14.45 -5.55
C ALA A 722 12.96 -14.35 -6.08
N ASP A 723 13.97 -14.75 -5.29
CA ASP A 723 15.37 -14.61 -5.68
C ASP A 723 15.71 -15.59 -6.81
N TYR A 724 15.26 -16.84 -6.69
CA TYR A 724 15.43 -17.84 -7.75
C TYR A 724 14.69 -17.45 -9.02
N TYR A 725 13.43 -17.02 -8.90
CA TYR A 725 12.64 -16.57 -10.04
C TYR A 725 13.31 -15.38 -10.75
N ASN A 726 13.69 -14.34 -10.00
CA ASN A 726 14.32 -13.15 -10.54
C ASN A 726 15.68 -13.45 -11.20
N CYS A 727 16.46 -14.38 -10.64
CA CYS A 727 17.71 -14.82 -11.24
C CYS A 727 17.49 -15.50 -12.60
N ILE A 728 16.56 -16.46 -12.68
CA ILE A 728 16.23 -17.13 -13.96
C ILE A 728 15.73 -16.10 -14.99
N LYS A 729 14.87 -15.17 -14.56
CA LYS A 729 14.35 -14.09 -15.41
C LYS A 729 15.46 -13.21 -15.94
N ARG A 730 16.38 -12.78 -15.09
CA ARG A 730 17.55 -11.99 -15.50
C ARG A 730 18.41 -12.75 -16.50
N ALA A 731 18.76 -14.00 -16.20
CA ALA A 731 19.59 -14.82 -17.07
C ALA A 731 18.93 -15.07 -18.44
N CYS A 732 17.65 -15.41 -18.47
CA CYS A 732 16.93 -15.72 -19.70
C CYS A 732 16.54 -14.47 -20.49
N ASP A 733 15.90 -13.48 -19.85
CA ASP A 733 15.28 -12.34 -20.54
C ASP A 733 16.28 -11.21 -20.84
N LEU A 734 17.25 -10.95 -19.94
CA LEU A 734 18.22 -9.86 -20.10
C LEU A 734 19.58 -10.33 -20.64
N THR A 735 20.09 -11.46 -20.16
CA THR A 735 21.45 -11.92 -20.53
C THR A 735 21.47 -12.71 -21.84
N HIS A 736 20.58 -13.69 -22.00
CA HIS A 736 20.62 -14.63 -23.12
C HIS A 736 19.53 -14.43 -24.18
N GLY A 737 18.49 -13.64 -23.89
CA GLY A 737 17.37 -13.38 -24.82
C GLY A 737 16.59 -14.64 -25.22
N VAL A 738 16.35 -15.56 -24.26
CA VAL A 738 15.64 -16.82 -24.49
C VAL A 738 14.29 -16.84 -23.76
N ARG A 739 13.24 -17.29 -24.46
CA ARG A 739 11.91 -17.44 -23.86
C ARG A 739 11.99 -18.46 -22.73
N ASN A 740 11.36 -18.17 -21.61
CA ASN A 740 11.32 -19.09 -20.47
C ASN A 740 9.90 -19.24 -19.91
N ILE A 741 9.62 -20.40 -19.34
CA ILE A 741 8.45 -20.65 -18.50
C ILE A 741 8.95 -21.20 -17.18
N ASN A 742 8.43 -20.67 -16.08
CA ASN A 742 8.82 -21.09 -14.73
C ASN A 742 7.62 -21.78 -14.08
N VAL A 743 7.83 -22.95 -13.50
CA VAL A 743 6.80 -23.71 -12.77
C VAL A 743 7.31 -24.10 -11.39
N LEU A 744 6.40 -24.19 -10.42
CA LEU A 744 6.74 -24.76 -9.11
C LEU A 744 6.73 -26.28 -9.20
N ALA A 745 7.72 -26.92 -8.57
CA ALA A 745 7.94 -28.35 -8.68
C ALA A 745 6.82 -29.17 -8.05
N ASP A 746 6.20 -28.69 -6.97
CA ASP A 746 5.04 -29.31 -6.34
C ASP A 746 3.84 -29.36 -7.30
N LYS A 747 3.45 -28.21 -7.86
CA LYS A 747 2.34 -28.10 -8.82
C LYS A 747 2.60 -28.86 -10.12
N PHE A 748 3.84 -28.84 -10.60
CA PHE A 748 4.19 -29.53 -11.84
C PHE A 748 4.16 -31.05 -11.66
N ARG A 749 4.66 -31.56 -10.52
CA ARG A 749 4.69 -33.00 -10.21
C ARG A 749 3.30 -33.63 -10.13
N ASP A 750 2.29 -32.87 -9.69
CA ASP A 750 0.92 -33.38 -9.57
C ASP A 750 0.27 -33.70 -10.93
N ALA A 751 0.90 -33.29 -12.04
CA ALA A 751 0.49 -33.57 -13.41
C ALA A 751 -0.98 -33.23 -13.71
N ASN A 752 -1.51 -32.22 -13.01
CA ASN A 752 -2.89 -31.79 -13.16
C ASN A 752 -3.14 -31.25 -14.60
N PRO A 753 -4.09 -31.82 -15.36
CA PRO A 753 -4.34 -31.41 -16.74
C PRO A 753 -4.77 -29.95 -16.90
N GLN A 754 -5.50 -29.39 -15.94
CA GLN A 754 -5.92 -27.98 -15.94
C GLN A 754 -4.72 -27.06 -15.67
N TYR A 755 -3.83 -27.42 -14.75
CA TYR A 755 -2.60 -26.68 -14.51
C TYR A 755 -1.70 -26.67 -15.76
N PHE A 756 -1.50 -27.82 -16.40
CA PHE A 756 -0.75 -27.91 -17.65
C PHE A 756 -1.38 -27.07 -18.77
N ALA A 757 -2.71 -27.06 -18.87
CA ALA A 757 -3.41 -26.21 -19.81
C ALA A 757 -3.14 -24.71 -19.54
N ASN A 758 -3.18 -24.28 -18.29
CA ASN A 758 -2.89 -22.91 -17.88
C ASN A 758 -1.43 -22.49 -18.15
N VAL A 759 -0.48 -23.43 -18.05
CA VAL A 759 0.91 -23.22 -18.46
C VAL A 759 1.02 -23.16 -19.99
N GLY A 760 0.30 -24.03 -20.70
CA GLY A 760 0.26 -24.07 -22.17
C GLY A 760 -0.24 -22.77 -22.80
N LEU A 761 -1.21 -22.10 -22.18
CA LEU A 761 -1.66 -20.75 -22.57
C LEU A 761 -0.48 -19.76 -22.67
N LYS A 762 0.43 -19.81 -21.69
CA LYS A 762 1.60 -18.93 -21.64
C LYS A 762 2.67 -19.33 -22.64
N VAL A 763 2.87 -20.63 -22.85
CA VAL A 763 3.80 -21.15 -23.87
C VAL A 763 3.42 -20.63 -25.24
N ASN A 764 2.15 -20.77 -25.64
CA ASN A 764 1.70 -20.38 -26.97
C ASN A 764 1.86 -18.87 -27.22
N LEU A 765 1.46 -18.03 -26.26
CA LEU A 765 1.65 -16.57 -26.36
C LEU A 765 3.13 -16.19 -26.49
N LYS A 766 4.02 -16.80 -25.70
CA LYS A 766 5.46 -16.51 -25.80
C LYS A 766 6.06 -16.92 -27.13
N LEU A 767 5.51 -17.95 -27.78
CA LEU A 767 5.92 -18.39 -29.11
C LEU A 767 5.28 -17.55 -30.24
N GLY A 768 4.50 -16.51 -29.92
CA GLY A 768 3.85 -15.64 -30.90
C GLY A 768 2.49 -16.14 -31.38
N GLY A 769 1.93 -17.16 -30.71
CA GLY A 769 0.59 -17.65 -30.97
C GLY A 769 -0.50 -16.78 -30.36
N ALA A 770 -1.74 -17.04 -30.75
CA ALA A 770 -2.95 -16.45 -30.21
C ALA A 770 -3.82 -17.55 -29.64
N ASN A 771 -4.15 -17.46 -28.35
CA ASN A 771 -4.92 -18.49 -27.67
C ASN A 771 -6.38 -18.46 -28.15
N GLN A 772 -7.00 -17.29 -28.12
CA GLN A 772 -8.38 -17.05 -28.51
C GLN A 772 -8.53 -15.78 -29.34
N LEU A 773 -9.64 -15.66 -30.05
CA LEU A 773 -10.05 -14.47 -30.79
C LEU A 773 -11.47 -14.05 -30.40
N LEU A 774 -11.79 -12.78 -30.66
CA LEU A 774 -13.15 -12.22 -30.55
C LEU A 774 -13.66 -11.86 -31.96
N ASP A 775 -14.99 -11.76 -32.13
CA ASP A 775 -15.56 -11.30 -33.40
C ASP A 775 -15.34 -9.79 -33.54
N ALA A 776 -14.71 -9.36 -34.63
CA ALA A 776 -14.50 -7.94 -34.94
C ALA A 776 -15.80 -7.13 -34.92
N LYS A 777 -16.94 -7.74 -35.30
CA LYS A 777 -18.25 -7.09 -35.27
C LYS A 777 -18.73 -6.75 -33.85
N GLU A 778 -18.24 -7.45 -32.84
CA GLU A 778 -18.59 -7.22 -31.44
C GLU A 778 -17.71 -6.15 -30.77
N LEU A 779 -16.61 -5.73 -31.42
CA LEU A 779 -15.58 -4.86 -30.85
C LEU A 779 -15.75 -3.35 -31.13
N GLY A 780 -16.82 -2.95 -31.82
CA GLY A 780 -17.13 -1.53 -32.07
C GLY A 780 -16.01 -0.82 -32.84
N LEU A 781 -15.49 0.29 -32.28
CA LEU A 781 -14.40 1.07 -32.88
C LEU A 781 -13.14 0.22 -33.09
N ILE A 782 -12.82 -0.67 -32.14
CA ILE A 782 -11.64 -1.55 -32.22
C ILE A 782 -11.76 -2.52 -33.41
N GLY A 783 -12.97 -2.97 -33.72
CA GLY A 783 -13.24 -3.88 -34.84
C GLY A 783 -13.06 -3.27 -36.23
N GLN A 784 -12.77 -1.97 -36.34
CA GLN A 784 -12.57 -1.27 -37.60
C GLN A 784 -11.14 -1.37 -38.15
N ASN A 785 -10.21 -1.99 -37.40
CA ASN A 785 -8.78 -2.10 -37.74
C ASN A 785 -8.13 -0.73 -38.01
N LYS A 786 -8.55 0.28 -37.23
CA LYS A 786 -8.02 1.65 -37.25
C LYS A 786 -7.65 2.15 -35.86
N THR A 787 -7.72 1.28 -34.85
CA THR A 787 -7.56 1.65 -33.45
C THR A 787 -6.40 0.88 -32.86
N MET A 788 -5.47 1.59 -32.22
CA MET A 788 -4.40 0.99 -31.42
C MET A 788 -4.79 1.04 -29.95
N LEU A 789 -4.78 -0.11 -29.28
CA LEU A 789 -4.99 -0.20 -27.83
C LEU A 789 -3.63 -0.17 -27.12
N VAL A 790 -3.49 0.70 -26.11
CA VAL A 790 -2.27 0.84 -25.31
C VAL A 790 -2.63 0.71 -23.84
N GLY A 791 -1.87 -0.11 -23.11
CA GLY A 791 -1.90 -0.19 -21.65
C GLY A 791 -0.61 0.37 -21.06
N MET A 792 -0.72 1.22 -20.05
CA MET A 792 0.41 1.83 -19.34
C MET A 792 0.24 1.58 -17.86
N ASP A 793 1.31 1.16 -17.19
CA ASP A 793 1.33 0.91 -15.76
C ASP A 793 2.62 1.44 -15.13
N VAL A 794 2.51 1.93 -13.90
CA VAL A 794 3.60 2.49 -13.11
C VAL A 794 3.65 1.77 -11.78
N THR A 795 4.74 1.04 -11.54
CA THR A 795 4.94 0.33 -10.27
C THR A 795 5.96 1.08 -9.41
N HIS A 796 5.54 1.43 -8.18
CA HIS A 796 6.42 2.03 -7.20
C HIS A 796 7.28 0.98 -6.47
N PRO A 797 8.42 1.38 -5.89
CA PRO A 797 9.27 0.45 -5.15
C PRO A 797 8.56 -0.11 -3.91
N SER A 798 8.38 -1.44 -3.87
CA SER A 798 7.70 -2.12 -2.76
C SER A 798 8.41 -1.91 -1.42
N PRO A 799 7.73 -2.15 -0.26
CA PRO A 799 8.32 -1.94 1.05
C PRO A 799 9.55 -2.82 1.27
N GLY A 800 10.67 -2.21 1.66
CA GLY A 800 11.97 -2.87 1.80
C GLY A 800 12.89 -2.75 0.59
N SER A 801 12.44 -2.12 -0.49
CA SER A 801 13.30 -1.72 -1.62
C SER A 801 14.38 -0.72 -1.19
N SER A 802 15.45 -0.63 -1.98
CA SER A 802 16.49 0.39 -1.77
C SER A 802 15.86 1.79 -1.81
N ALA A 803 16.35 2.71 -0.97
CA ALA A 803 15.88 4.09 -0.94
C ALA A 803 16.09 4.82 -2.28
N ASN A 804 16.98 4.30 -3.14
CA ASN A 804 17.26 4.83 -4.48
C ASN A 804 16.62 3.97 -5.59
N ALA A 805 15.69 3.06 -5.27
CA ALA A 805 15.03 2.25 -6.28
C ALA A 805 14.21 3.16 -7.21
N PRO A 806 14.42 3.10 -8.54
CA PRO A 806 13.64 3.89 -9.48
C PRO A 806 12.21 3.36 -9.57
N VAL A 807 11.28 4.25 -9.89
CA VAL A 807 9.93 3.87 -10.32
C VAL A 807 10.05 3.17 -11.68
N SER A 808 9.45 1.99 -11.84
CA SER A 808 9.44 1.28 -13.13
C SER A 808 8.17 1.59 -13.90
N GLN A 809 8.32 2.11 -15.12
CA GLN A 809 7.23 2.26 -16.08
C GLN A 809 7.25 1.08 -17.04
N ALA A 810 6.15 0.33 -17.10
CA ALA A 810 5.98 -0.75 -18.06
C ALA A 810 5.14 -0.26 -19.23
N TRP A 811 5.72 -0.32 -20.43
CA TRP A 811 5.01 -0.09 -21.68
C TRP A 811 4.86 -1.41 -22.42
N SER A 812 3.62 -1.80 -22.69
CA SER A 812 3.34 -2.92 -23.59
C SER A 812 3.02 -2.35 -24.97
N PRO A 813 3.94 -2.39 -25.95
CA PRO A 813 3.59 -2.12 -27.34
C PRO A 813 2.52 -3.13 -27.80
N PRO A 814 1.61 -2.74 -28.71
CA PRO A 814 0.66 -3.69 -29.28
C PRO A 814 1.43 -4.83 -29.96
N LEU A 815 1.09 -6.07 -29.61
CA LEU A 815 1.64 -7.26 -30.25
C LEU A 815 1.08 -7.46 -31.68
N THR A 816 0.15 -6.63 -32.12
CA THR A 816 -0.30 -6.53 -33.53
C THR A 816 -1.03 -5.20 -33.72
N LEU A 817 -0.66 -4.43 -34.75
CA LEU A 817 -1.58 -3.49 -35.39
C LEU A 817 -2.72 -4.36 -35.96
N LEU A 818 -3.93 -4.28 -35.39
CA LEU A 818 -5.11 -4.95 -35.94
C LEU A 818 -5.59 -4.26 -37.21
#